data_AF-A0A178ZIP5-F1
#
_entry.id   AF-A0A178ZIP5-F1
#
_cell.length_a   1.000
_cell.length_b   1.000
_cell.length_c   1.000
_cell.angle_alpha   90.00
_cell.angle_beta   90.00
_cell.angle_gamma   90.00
#
_symmetry.space_group_name_H-M   'P 1'
#
loop_
_entity.id
_entity.type
_entity.pdbx_description
1 polymer ?
#
loop_
_entity_poly.entity_id
_entity_poly.type
_entity_poly.pdbx_seq_one_letter_code
_entity_poly.pdbx_strand_id
1 'polypeptide(L)'
;MSSVRLELVQSFPTSGARAVSYFSIGDNDFLAIPQLAEDIPNGPVGMNEGNSDVDLIIWKANKAGLFEEWQRLPVSGGEDVEFFTIQGRHFLATASIRTGKGPYNFNVSSIIFEFVEERFVEFQKIPTFGAKQWRYFSIGSRHFLALAQGVKVPGLSSEIPGDSTVFEWDGTTFSALQTVPSAWGYNFLHFELSGVHYLAYADFREPSILMRWDGDRFVQSQTFAPKGGRAFCFFQVEEEAYLALADIENNSILYKWNGGEFREHQILTGSGGREFALIQNDGETYVVLVRFIQGTPKAPTTQLESIIYHMEDGFLKHEHSFLTHGATDAASFVKGGETFLFVCQSLTDDVHFRVDSNLYRFEAGPRRKILNEVSGGGKQSPEFVDLYTTYTASADGIGPNLTGLISHSTANDHMLVATSSEMIFYPGHGHKPSYINYRFNNRGFKELAAVSHLGPALASLVKMATLDTNMWRTEAKRLLLKVSEVQKTNSVSLWRDELKVAAFTGREQAIAEMIDYTCSLTAKFLNAVLEDPQRLNPEFLREEYLEATGTILGATISMNAMMIATFFLVGLDISYRMRIWLRDQQIDWQRAMVLIVGKQGRETAGVTLSTNSVAQGIIQCSNLEIPVNRIYIAPHGPDIKPGASEAGKLEQHEGAFRSLWNRIYATVELGEIMFAGFPRYTPQLSNRPTVTETTTEISEMPQIRGPDDWLTMTTRLRIVLEDPRQLLSGCVTDYAAEQLRQQDNDPRKVTVPGLDSFDYATASVALSNPGNEKRPSGRSSRSPPKPGDLLGTPWQQFRQFLAPPKRCPVAGGEITFYEEGTGSQTNVWLHGLPLDSRSWAAQRSYFASKYRNVYVDLRGYGNSSKFPDKAQNVTRIYCDDLLSVLNHLNLGPVNLIGFASAGHVALRFASQCPARLNKLIVLNGSPCFRQRADWPFGFEEKTISKFTAAASQGGIEALTDMVLDPALVFKDLDAPNAALLKECFAEMSYNAGLDTVLKFFTDISFDDDRALMSQISTPTLLITGSRGEEVPNGTGAFLRRTIPHASLVEIPGADHFLFATKPDIVNPIIAGFLAA
;
A
#
# COMPACT_ATOMS: atom_id res chain seq x y z
N MET A 1 14.01 -9.63 -0.68
CA MET A 1 14.21 -10.02 -2.09
C MET A 1 13.65 -11.43 -2.23
N SER A 2 12.80 -11.67 -3.22
CA SER A 2 12.22 -13.00 -3.51
C SER A 2 13.34 -14.03 -3.69
N SER A 3 13.17 -15.24 -3.15
CA SER A 3 14.12 -16.35 -3.34
C SER A 3 13.90 -17.08 -4.67
N VAL A 4 12.75 -16.85 -5.31
CA VAL A 4 12.39 -17.38 -6.62
C VAL A 4 12.79 -16.41 -7.74
N ARG A 5 13.39 -16.97 -8.79
CA ARG A 5 13.74 -16.30 -10.04
C ARG A 5 13.18 -17.10 -11.21
N LEU A 6 12.54 -16.40 -12.14
CA LEU A 6 12.15 -16.94 -13.43
C LEU A 6 13.14 -16.45 -14.49
N GLU A 7 13.92 -17.35 -15.08
CA GLU A 7 14.78 -17.04 -16.22
C GLU A 7 14.06 -17.44 -17.51
N LEU A 8 13.81 -16.49 -18.40
CA LEU A 8 13.16 -16.79 -19.69
C LEU A 8 14.08 -17.69 -20.54
N VAL A 9 13.59 -18.87 -20.90
CA VAL A 9 14.30 -19.84 -21.75
C VAL A 9 13.91 -19.62 -23.21
N GLN A 10 12.61 -19.55 -23.47
CA GLN A 10 12.09 -19.43 -24.83
C GLN A 10 10.69 -18.78 -24.82
N SER A 11 10.45 -17.90 -25.79
CA SER A 11 9.13 -17.34 -26.10
C SER A 11 8.54 -18.06 -27.32
N PHE A 12 7.23 -18.24 -27.30
CA PHE A 12 6.47 -19.01 -28.29
C PHE A 12 5.47 -18.09 -28.98
N PRO A 13 5.50 -18.00 -30.33
CA PRO A 13 4.62 -17.11 -31.07
C PRO A 13 3.17 -17.62 -31.11
N THR A 14 2.47 -17.46 -29.99
CA THR A 14 1.09 -17.92 -29.79
C THR A 14 0.06 -16.84 -30.12
N SER A 15 -1.18 -17.27 -30.35
CA SER A 15 -2.33 -16.41 -30.61
C SER A 15 -3.52 -16.85 -29.75
N GLY A 16 -3.72 -16.16 -28.64
CA GLY A 16 -4.78 -16.51 -27.69
C GLY A 16 -4.56 -17.88 -27.05
N ALA A 17 -3.32 -18.19 -26.62
CA ALA A 17 -3.03 -19.47 -25.99
C ALA A 17 -3.97 -19.72 -24.81
N ARG A 18 -4.57 -20.91 -24.75
CA ARG A 18 -5.55 -21.25 -23.69
C ARG A 18 -5.08 -22.26 -22.68
N ALA A 19 -4.22 -23.17 -23.11
CA ALA A 19 -3.65 -24.22 -22.27
C ALA A 19 -2.26 -24.62 -22.77
N VAL A 20 -1.56 -25.45 -22.01
CA VAL A 20 -0.33 -26.11 -22.46
C VAL A 20 -0.22 -27.52 -21.88
N SER A 21 0.18 -28.48 -22.70
CA SER A 21 0.55 -29.82 -22.22
C SER A 21 1.99 -30.15 -22.59
N TYR A 22 2.79 -30.48 -21.58
CA TYR A 22 4.14 -31.02 -21.73
C TYR A 22 4.08 -32.55 -21.64
N PHE A 23 4.77 -33.24 -22.56
CA PHE A 23 4.85 -34.70 -22.55
C PHE A 23 6.08 -35.21 -23.30
N SER A 24 6.43 -36.48 -23.05
CA SER A 24 7.54 -37.16 -23.72
C SER A 24 7.06 -38.45 -24.39
N ILE A 25 7.55 -38.72 -25.60
CA ILE A 25 7.35 -39.98 -26.32
C ILE A 25 8.72 -40.51 -26.74
N GLY A 26 9.15 -41.61 -26.11
CA GLY A 26 10.53 -42.07 -26.19
C GLY A 26 11.49 -41.00 -25.64
N ASP A 27 12.54 -40.68 -26.39
CA ASP A 27 13.55 -39.67 -26.01
C ASP A 27 13.18 -38.24 -26.48
N ASN A 28 11.96 -38.04 -26.99
CA ASN A 28 11.53 -36.75 -27.53
C ASN A 28 10.56 -36.06 -26.58
N ASP A 29 10.81 -34.79 -26.28
CA ASP A 29 9.92 -33.94 -25.49
C ASP A 29 9.11 -33.02 -26.38
N PHE A 30 7.86 -32.79 -25.99
CA PHE A 30 6.90 -32.01 -26.75
C PHE A 30 6.14 -31.02 -25.87
N LEU A 31 5.70 -29.93 -26.49
CA LEU A 31 4.70 -29.01 -25.95
C LEU A 31 3.54 -28.92 -26.95
N ALA A 32 2.31 -29.12 -26.49
CA ALA A 32 1.10 -28.86 -27.27
C ALA A 32 0.41 -27.61 -26.72
N ILE A 33 0.18 -26.62 -27.59
CA ILE A 33 -0.37 -25.31 -27.19
C ILE A 33 -1.58 -24.94 -28.07
N PRO A 34 -2.82 -25.12 -27.58
CA PRO A 34 -4.02 -24.73 -28.30
C PRO A 34 -4.15 -23.21 -28.38
N GLN A 35 -4.60 -22.75 -29.54
CA GLN A 35 -4.87 -21.34 -29.83
C GLN A 35 -6.37 -21.10 -29.81
N LEU A 36 -6.83 -19.99 -29.22
CA LEU A 36 -8.24 -19.63 -29.26
C LEU A 36 -8.63 -19.04 -30.61
N ALA A 37 -7.88 -18.04 -31.05
CA ALA A 37 -8.24 -17.25 -32.22
C ALA A 37 -7.05 -16.42 -32.71
N GLU A 38 -7.11 -16.02 -33.98
CA GLU A 38 -6.23 -15.01 -34.57
C GLU A 38 -6.99 -13.70 -34.82
N ASP A 39 -6.28 -12.58 -34.68
CA ASP A 39 -6.82 -11.27 -35.01
C ASP A 39 -7.19 -11.20 -36.51
N ILE A 40 -8.38 -10.68 -36.81
CA ILE A 40 -8.82 -10.46 -38.20
C ILE A 40 -8.25 -9.11 -38.65
N PRO A 41 -7.49 -9.04 -39.76
CA PRO A 41 -6.97 -7.77 -40.26
C PRO A 41 -8.09 -6.75 -40.51
N ASN A 42 -8.00 -5.57 -39.87
CA ASN A 42 -9.01 -4.51 -39.86
C ASN A 42 -10.39 -4.92 -39.29
N GLY A 43 -10.46 -6.03 -38.56
CA GLY A 43 -11.66 -6.51 -37.87
C GLY A 43 -11.84 -5.89 -36.47
N PRO A 44 -12.95 -6.21 -35.79
CA PRO A 44 -13.16 -5.80 -34.41
C PRO A 44 -12.13 -6.46 -33.49
N VAL A 45 -11.61 -5.66 -32.55
CA VAL A 45 -10.67 -6.12 -31.51
C VAL A 45 -11.45 -6.42 -30.24
N GLY A 46 -11.19 -7.57 -29.63
CA GLY A 46 -11.83 -7.95 -28.37
C GLY A 46 -11.63 -9.42 -28.03
N MET A 47 -11.70 -9.74 -26.74
CA MET A 47 -11.38 -11.09 -26.23
C MET A 47 -12.33 -12.20 -26.68
N ASN A 48 -13.48 -11.85 -27.24
CA ASN A 48 -14.46 -12.78 -27.80
C ASN A 48 -14.54 -12.69 -29.33
N GLU A 49 -13.72 -11.85 -29.97
CA GLU A 49 -13.67 -11.68 -31.43
C GLU A 49 -12.63 -12.63 -32.06
N GLY A 50 -12.22 -12.34 -33.31
CA GLY A 50 -11.17 -13.08 -34.03
C GLY A 50 -11.64 -14.22 -34.93
N ASN A 51 -10.68 -14.84 -35.62
CA ASN A 51 -10.90 -16.08 -36.36
C ASN A 51 -10.63 -17.26 -35.45
N SER A 52 -11.65 -18.04 -35.07
CA SER A 52 -11.49 -19.23 -34.23
C SER A 52 -11.09 -20.49 -35.03
N ASP A 53 -10.99 -20.42 -36.36
CA ASP A 53 -10.49 -21.54 -37.17
C ASP A 53 -8.96 -21.51 -37.20
N VAL A 54 -8.38 -21.95 -36.07
CA VAL A 54 -6.94 -21.98 -35.79
C VAL A 54 -6.49 -23.41 -35.50
N ASP A 55 -5.17 -23.63 -35.55
CA ASP A 55 -4.56 -24.92 -35.24
C ASP A 55 -4.00 -24.96 -33.82
N LEU A 56 -4.09 -26.13 -33.19
CA LEU A 56 -3.19 -26.53 -32.11
C LEU A 56 -1.78 -26.66 -32.69
N ILE A 57 -0.79 -26.07 -32.02
CA ILE A 57 0.61 -26.17 -32.43
C ILE A 57 1.34 -27.12 -31.48
N ILE A 58 1.95 -28.16 -32.04
CA ILE A 58 2.86 -29.08 -31.33
C ILE A 58 4.29 -28.66 -31.63
N TRP A 59 5.05 -28.45 -30.57
CA TRP A 59 6.47 -28.14 -30.60
C TRP A 59 7.26 -29.33 -30.11
N LYS A 60 8.40 -29.61 -30.75
CA LYS A 60 9.31 -30.70 -30.39
C LYS A 60 10.66 -30.14 -29.98
N ALA A 61 11.21 -30.62 -28.86
CA ALA A 61 12.54 -30.22 -28.42
C ALA A 61 13.62 -30.73 -29.39
N ASN A 62 14.53 -29.85 -29.79
CA ASN A 62 15.73 -30.17 -30.53
C ASN A 62 16.86 -30.64 -29.57
N LYS A 63 18.02 -31.00 -30.12
CA LYS A 63 19.17 -31.47 -29.34
C LYS A 63 19.74 -30.43 -28.36
N ALA A 64 19.48 -29.14 -28.58
CA ALA A 64 19.87 -28.06 -27.69
C ALA A 64 18.83 -27.81 -26.57
N GLY A 65 17.72 -28.55 -26.55
CA GLY A 65 16.65 -28.40 -25.58
C GLY A 65 15.65 -27.28 -25.89
N LEU A 66 15.80 -26.59 -27.04
CA LEU A 66 14.85 -25.59 -27.52
C LEU A 66 13.74 -26.25 -28.33
N PHE A 67 12.53 -25.69 -28.27
CA PHE A 67 11.35 -26.26 -28.91
C PHE A 67 11.12 -25.63 -30.28
N GLU A 68 10.96 -26.47 -31.30
CA GLU A 68 10.66 -26.05 -32.67
C GLU A 68 9.29 -26.57 -33.09
N GLU A 69 8.55 -25.77 -33.85
CA GLU A 69 7.24 -26.19 -34.37
C GLU A 69 7.41 -27.49 -35.18
N TRP A 70 6.59 -28.48 -34.87
CA TRP A 70 6.73 -29.83 -35.38
C TRP A 70 5.49 -30.34 -36.11
N GLN A 71 4.30 -30.09 -35.55
CA GLN A 71 3.04 -30.48 -36.18
C GLN A 71 1.94 -29.47 -35.83
N ARG A 72 1.03 -29.23 -36.79
CA ARG A 72 -0.22 -28.51 -36.55
C ARG A 72 -1.40 -29.47 -36.64
N LEU A 73 -2.35 -29.33 -35.74
CA LEU A 73 -3.58 -30.11 -35.69
C LEU A 73 -4.79 -29.18 -35.72
N PRO A 74 -5.80 -29.45 -36.55
CA PRO A 74 -6.97 -28.59 -36.67
C PRO A 74 -7.81 -28.66 -35.39
N VAL A 75 -7.87 -27.57 -34.64
CA VAL A 75 -8.60 -27.45 -33.37
C VAL A 75 -9.27 -26.08 -33.30
N SER A 76 -10.47 -25.96 -33.85
CA SER A 76 -11.21 -24.70 -33.86
C SER A 76 -11.49 -24.20 -32.44
N GLY A 77 -11.01 -23.00 -32.14
CA GLY A 77 -11.20 -22.37 -30.84
C GLY A 77 -10.65 -23.22 -29.70
N GLY A 78 -9.40 -23.65 -29.82
CA GLY A 78 -8.77 -24.53 -28.84
C GLY A 78 -8.76 -23.90 -27.44
N GLU A 79 -9.43 -24.55 -26.49
CA GLU A 79 -9.44 -24.15 -25.08
C GLU A 79 -8.52 -25.01 -24.22
N ASP A 80 -8.30 -26.28 -24.59
CA ASP A 80 -7.49 -27.19 -23.78
C ASP A 80 -6.86 -28.33 -24.58
N VAL A 81 -5.80 -28.90 -24.03
CA VAL A 81 -5.15 -30.12 -24.52
C VAL A 81 -4.64 -30.96 -23.35
N GLU A 82 -5.01 -32.24 -23.33
CA GLU A 82 -4.57 -33.21 -22.32
C GLU A 82 -3.84 -34.37 -23.01
N PHE A 83 -2.60 -34.64 -22.59
CA PHE A 83 -1.84 -35.82 -23.02
C PHE A 83 -2.05 -36.99 -22.06
N PHE A 84 -2.22 -38.19 -22.59
CA PHE A 84 -2.28 -39.40 -21.78
C PHE A 84 -1.83 -40.64 -22.55
N THR A 85 -1.55 -41.71 -21.80
CA THR A 85 -1.10 -43.00 -22.36
C THR A 85 -1.95 -44.14 -21.79
N ILE A 86 -2.43 -45.01 -22.67
CA ILE A 86 -3.17 -46.23 -22.31
C ILE A 86 -2.48 -47.40 -22.99
N GLN A 87 -1.99 -48.35 -22.21
CA GLN A 87 -1.40 -49.60 -22.72
C GLN A 87 -0.30 -49.38 -23.79
N GLY A 88 0.52 -48.34 -23.62
CA GLY A 88 1.61 -47.99 -24.55
C GLY A 88 1.19 -47.18 -25.78
N ARG A 89 -0.10 -46.89 -25.95
CA ARG A 89 -0.62 -45.98 -26.99
C ARG A 89 -0.71 -44.56 -26.42
N HIS A 90 -0.25 -43.58 -27.17
CA HIS A 90 -0.17 -42.18 -26.73
C HIS A 90 -1.27 -41.35 -27.40
N PHE A 91 -1.96 -40.53 -26.63
CA PHE A 91 -3.10 -39.75 -27.09
C PHE A 91 -3.01 -38.28 -26.67
N LEU A 92 -3.63 -37.42 -27.48
CA LEU A 92 -3.91 -36.02 -27.15
C LEU A 92 -5.41 -35.75 -27.29
N ALA A 93 -6.10 -35.45 -26.20
CA ALA A 93 -7.48 -34.97 -26.25
C ALA A 93 -7.51 -33.44 -26.29
N THR A 94 -8.24 -32.85 -27.24
CA THR A 94 -8.32 -31.39 -27.40
C THR A 94 -9.74 -30.89 -27.18
N ALA A 95 -9.90 -29.76 -26.49
CA ALA A 95 -11.20 -29.12 -26.29
C ALA A 95 -11.39 -27.97 -27.29
N SER A 96 -12.48 -28.05 -28.07
CA SER A 96 -12.85 -27.01 -29.05
C SER A 96 -14.05 -26.21 -28.53
N ILE A 97 -13.92 -24.88 -28.42
CA ILE A 97 -15.03 -24.04 -27.94
C ILE A 97 -16.00 -23.61 -29.04
N ARG A 98 -15.46 -23.24 -30.21
CA ARG A 98 -16.23 -22.63 -31.31
C ARG A 98 -15.44 -22.57 -32.62
N THR A 99 -16.14 -22.38 -33.74
CA THR A 99 -15.58 -22.23 -35.10
C THR A 99 -16.10 -20.94 -35.77
N GLY A 100 -15.35 -20.41 -36.74
CA GLY A 100 -15.72 -19.26 -37.58
C GLY A 100 -15.13 -17.91 -37.16
N LYS A 101 -15.63 -16.84 -37.80
CA LYS A 101 -15.17 -15.43 -37.68
C LYS A 101 -16.25 -14.47 -37.15
N GLY A 102 -17.28 -15.02 -36.50
CA GLY A 102 -18.47 -14.28 -36.08
C GLY A 102 -19.59 -14.24 -37.15
N PRO A 103 -20.85 -14.58 -36.81
CA PRO A 103 -21.28 -15.22 -35.56
C PRO A 103 -20.66 -16.63 -35.45
N TYR A 104 -20.18 -16.99 -34.26
CA TYR A 104 -19.51 -18.27 -34.04
C TYR A 104 -20.50 -19.43 -33.88
N ASN A 105 -20.12 -20.60 -34.36
CA ASN A 105 -20.83 -21.85 -34.04
C ASN A 105 -20.13 -22.55 -32.87
N PHE A 106 -20.87 -22.80 -31.79
CA PHE A 106 -20.40 -23.49 -30.59
C PHE A 106 -20.67 -25.01 -30.62
N ASN A 107 -21.46 -25.49 -31.58
CA ASN A 107 -21.66 -26.91 -31.84
C ASN A 107 -20.49 -27.42 -32.69
N VAL A 108 -19.42 -27.82 -32.01
CA VAL A 108 -18.16 -28.25 -32.63
C VAL A 108 -17.82 -29.68 -32.21
N SER A 109 -16.70 -30.22 -32.69
CA SER A 109 -16.17 -31.49 -32.20
C SER A 109 -14.84 -31.28 -31.50
N SER A 110 -14.70 -31.89 -30.33
CA SER A 110 -13.44 -32.09 -29.65
C SER A 110 -12.81 -33.38 -30.17
N ILE A 111 -11.52 -33.34 -30.49
CA ILE A 111 -10.83 -34.43 -31.18
C ILE A 111 -9.84 -35.09 -30.22
N ILE A 112 -9.84 -36.41 -30.20
CA ILE A 112 -8.79 -37.22 -29.59
C ILE A 112 -7.90 -37.68 -30.74
N PHE A 113 -6.61 -37.36 -30.65
CA PHE A 113 -5.59 -37.79 -31.58
C PHE A 113 -4.78 -38.94 -30.97
N GLU A 114 -4.31 -39.87 -31.80
CA GLU A 114 -3.39 -40.95 -31.44
C GLU A 114 -2.04 -40.73 -32.12
N PHE A 115 -0.95 -41.01 -31.41
CA PHE A 115 0.38 -41.00 -31.98
C PHE A 115 0.65 -42.29 -32.76
N VAL A 116 0.73 -42.19 -34.08
CA VAL A 116 0.95 -43.31 -35.01
C VAL A 116 2.05 -42.90 -36.00
N GLU A 117 3.06 -43.75 -36.18
CA GLU A 117 4.14 -43.54 -37.15
C GLU A 117 4.80 -42.14 -37.04
N GLU A 118 5.21 -41.78 -35.81
CA GLU A 118 5.85 -40.49 -35.52
C GLU A 118 4.99 -39.25 -35.81
N ARG A 119 3.65 -39.35 -35.74
CA ARG A 119 2.76 -38.18 -35.84
C ARG A 119 1.44 -38.40 -35.12
N PHE A 120 0.78 -37.31 -34.72
CA PHE A 120 -0.59 -37.40 -34.23
C PHE A 120 -1.58 -37.45 -35.39
N VAL A 121 -2.49 -38.43 -35.35
CA VAL A 121 -3.58 -38.61 -36.31
C VAL A 121 -4.91 -38.65 -35.57
N GLU A 122 -5.98 -38.19 -36.21
CA GLU A 122 -7.32 -38.24 -35.61
C GLU A 122 -7.69 -39.69 -35.28
N PHE A 123 -8.10 -39.91 -34.03
CA PHE A 123 -8.49 -41.21 -33.51
C PHE A 123 -9.99 -41.27 -33.21
N GLN A 124 -10.52 -40.27 -32.50
CA GLN A 124 -11.94 -40.19 -32.17
C GLN A 124 -12.43 -38.74 -32.15
N LYS A 125 -13.64 -38.50 -32.66
CA LYS A 125 -14.34 -37.22 -32.56
C LYS A 125 -15.50 -37.31 -31.58
N ILE A 126 -15.56 -36.36 -30.67
CA ILE A 126 -16.65 -36.22 -29.68
C ILE A 126 -17.38 -34.91 -29.98
N PRO A 127 -18.68 -34.94 -30.34
CA PRO A 127 -19.49 -33.74 -30.45
C PRO A 127 -19.55 -33.01 -29.10
N THR A 128 -19.26 -31.71 -29.09
CA THR A 128 -19.17 -30.90 -27.88
C THR A 128 -19.83 -29.53 -28.06
N PHE A 129 -20.25 -28.92 -26.96
CA PHE A 129 -20.83 -27.58 -26.96
C PHE A 129 -20.06 -26.66 -26.00
N GLY A 130 -19.23 -25.78 -26.57
CA GLY A 130 -18.40 -24.86 -25.80
C GLY A 130 -17.47 -25.57 -24.80
N ALA A 131 -16.71 -26.56 -25.27
CA ALA A 131 -15.79 -27.34 -24.45
C ALA A 131 -14.70 -26.45 -23.82
N LYS A 132 -14.30 -26.79 -22.59
CA LYS A 132 -13.36 -26.01 -21.77
C LYS A 132 -12.13 -26.76 -21.32
N GLN A 133 -12.28 -28.00 -20.84
CA GLN A 133 -11.14 -28.76 -20.35
C GLN A 133 -11.37 -30.26 -20.46
N TRP A 134 -10.29 -31.00 -20.71
CA TRP A 134 -10.17 -32.43 -20.54
C TRP A 134 -9.32 -32.78 -19.32
N ARG A 135 -9.71 -33.83 -18.61
CA ARG A 135 -8.88 -34.43 -17.56
C ARG A 135 -8.84 -35.94 -17.73
N TYR A 136 -7.65 -36.50 -17.92
CA TYR A 136 -7.45 -37.93 -17.91
C TYR A 136 -7.16 -38.44 -16.49
N PHE A 137 -7.68 -39.62 -16.15
CA PHE A 137 -7.32 -40.34 -14.93
C PHE A 137 -7.66 -41.83 -15.03
N SER A 138 -7.17 -42.62 -14.07
CA SER A 138 -7.44 -44.06 -13.99
C SER A 138 -7.83 -44.47 -12.56
N ILE A 139 -8.70 -45.48 -12.46
CA ILE A 139 -9.05 -46.13 -11.19
C ILE A 139 -8.88 -47.64 -11.39
N GLY A 140 -7.85 -48.21 -10.77
CA GLY A 140 -7.42 -49.58 -11.06
C GLY A 140 -7.04 -49.73 -12.54
N SER A 141 -7.66 -50.69 -13.24
CA SER A 141 -7.44 -50.93 -14.68
C SER A 141 -8.38 -50.14 -15.60
N ARG A 142 -9.29 -49.33 -15.05
CA ARG A 142 -10.26 -48.54 -15.81
C ARG A 142 -9.66 -47.17 -16.12
N HIS A 143 -9.88 -46.70 -17.34
CA HIS A 143 -9.35 -45.42 -17.83
C HIS A 143 -10.49 -44.48 -18.16
N PHE A 144 -10.37 -43.22 -17.73
CA PHE A 144 -11.42 -42.22 -17.87
C PHE A 144 -10.90 -40.93 -18.47
N LEU A 145 -11.81 -40.21 -19.11
CA LEU A 145 -11.57 -38.88 -19.64
C LEU A 145 -12.77 -38.00 -19.28
N ALA A 146 -12.56 -36.95 -18.50
CA ALA A 146 -13.62 -36.04 -18.07
C ALA A 146 -13.60 -34.75 -18.87
N LEU A 147 -14.73 -34.39 -19.47
CA LEU A 147 -14.95 -33.18 -20.27
C LEU A 147 -15.73 -32.14 -19.47
N ALA A 148 -15.09 -31.03 -19.13
CA ALA A 148 -15.78 -29.81 -18.71
C ALA A 148 -16.26 -29.06 -19.96
N GLN A 149 -17.56 -28.81 -20.06
CA GLN A 149 -18.14 -28.09 -21.20
C GLN A 149 -19.43 -27.37 -20.82
N GLY A 150 -20.01 -26.64 -21.77
CA GLY A 150 -21.30 -25.97 -21.64
C GLY A 150 -21.17 -24.45 -21.56
N VAL A 151 -22.10 -23.73 -22.19
CA VAL A 151 -22.18 -22.27 -22.16
C VAL A 151 -23.65 -21.84 -22.13
N LYS A 152 -24.16 -21.41 -20.97
CA LYS A 152 -25.51 -20.85 -20.86
C LYS A 152 -25.49 -19.32 -20.97
N VAL A 153 -25.72 -18.81 -22.17
CA VAL A 153 -25.91 -17.37 -22.46
C VAL A 153 -27.21 -17.12 -23.23
N PRO A 154 -27.92 -15.98 -23.00
CA PRO A 154 -29.15 -15.68 -23.72
C PRO A 154 -28.95 -15.64 -25.23
N GLY A 155 -29.82 -16.34 -25.98
CA GLY A 155 -29.80 -16.35 -27.44
C GLY A 155 -28.88 -17.41 -28.09
N LEU A 156 -28.14 -18.18 -27.30
CA LEU A 156 -27.36 -19.32 -27.79
C LEU A 156 -28.10 -20.64 -27.49
N SER A 157 -28.36 -21.44 -28.53
CA SER A 157 -28.96 -22.77 -28.41
C SER A 157 -27.93 -23.86 -28.71
N SER A 158 -27.99 -24.95 -27.95
CA SER A 158 -27.18 -26.14 -28.20
C SER A 158 -27.97 -27.19 -28.97
N GLU A 159 -27.36 -27.80 -29.98
CA GLU A 159 -27.88 -28.97 -30.71
C GLU A 159 -27.34 -30.28 -30.14
N ILE A 160 -26.28 -30.20 -29.33
CA ILE A 160 -25.58 -31.30 -28.68
C ILE A 160 -25.81 -31.20 -27.14
N PRO A 161 -25.83 -32.29 -26.36
CA PRO A 161 -25.90 -32.19 -24.90
C PRO A 161 -24.78 -31.30 -24.33
N GLY A 162 -25.14 -30.28 -23.56
CA GLY A 162 -24.20 -29.28 -23.01
C GLY A 162 -23.70 -29.59 -21.59
N ASP A 163 -24.11 -30.73 -21.01
CA ASP A 163 -23.64 -31.17 -19.70
C ASP A 163 -22.20 -31.69 -19.79
N SER A 164 -21.42 -31.44 -18.73
CA SER A 164 -20.08 -32.00 -18.58
C SER A 164 -20.18 -33.52 -18.46
N THR A 165 -19.19 -34.26 -18.95
CA THR A 165 -19.33 -35.73 -19.09
C THR A 165 -18.04 -36.44 -18.72
N VAL A 166 -18.13 -37.50 -17.94
CA VAL A 166 -17.04 -38.46 -17.72
C VAL A 166 -17.22 -39.60 -18.70
N PHE A 167 -16.18 -39.87 -19.50
CA PHE A 167 -16.11 -40.97 -20.45
C PHE A 167 -15.24 -42.08 -19.88
N GLU A 168 -15.55 -43.32 -20.24
CA GLU A 168 -14.77 -44.51 -19.92
C GLU A 168 -14.25 -45.16 -21.20
N TRP A 169 -13.02 -45.65 -21.14
CA TRP A 169 -12.40 -46.42 -22.20
C TRP A 169 -12.94 -47.85 -22.24
N ASP A 170 -13.50 -48.26 -23.37
CA ASP A 170 -14.05 -49.61 -23.56
C ASP A 170 -13.03 -50.64 -24.10
N GLY A 171 -11.77 -50.22 -24.30
CA GLY A 171 -10.74 -51.01 -24.99
C GLY A 171 -10.46 -50.53 -26.41
N THR A 172 -11.41 -49.81 -27.02
CA THR A 172 -11.34 -49.34 -28.40
C THR A 172 -11.64 -47.87 -28.57
N THR A 173 -12.58 -47.29 -27.79
CA THR A 173 -12.97 -45.89 -27.83
C THR A 173 -13.38 -45.39 -26.43
N PHE A 174 -13.52 -44.07 -26.27
CA PHE A 174 -14.14 -43.48 -25.08
C PHE A 174 -15.65 -43.34 -25.26
N SER A 175 -16.41 -43.90 -24.33
CA SER A 175 -17.88 -43.86 -24.30
C SER A 175 -18.37 -43.18 -23.02
N ALA A 176 -19.47 -42.42 -23.09
CA ALA A 176 -19.97 -41.68 -21.94
C ALA A 176 -20.40 -42.63 -20.80
N LEU A 177 -19.86 -42.40 -19.60
CA LEU A 177 -20.20 -43.15 -18.38
C LEU A 177 -21.24 -42.40 -17.54
N GLN A 178 -21.00 -41.11 -17.30
CA GLN A 178 -21.88 -40.26 -16.48
C GLN A 178 -21.86 -38.81 -16.96
N THR A 179 -22.99 -38.13 -16.82
CA THR A 179 -23.07 -36.69 -17.02
C THR A 179 -23.03 -35.96 -15.67
N VAL A 180 -22.48 -34.76 -15.69
CA VAL A 180 -22.42 -33.81 -14.58
C VAL A 180 -23.15 -32.54 -15.07
N PRO A 181 -24.28 -32.17 -14.46
CA PRO A 181 -25.03 -30.98 -14.88
C PRO A 181 -24.13 -29.77 -15.00
N SER A 182 -24.17 -29.11 -16.15
CA SER A 182 -23.32 -27.95 -16.42
C SER A 182 -24.15 -26.72 -16.74
N ALA A 183 -23.79 -25.60 -16.13
CA ALA A 183 -24.25 -24.30 -16.61
C ALA A 183 -23.15 -23.59 -17.40
N TRP A 184 -21.91 -23.71 -16.91
CA TRP A 184 -20.73 -23.24 -17.60
C TRP A 184 -19.48 -23.90 -16.98
N GLY A 185 -19.33 -25.20 -17.21
CA GLY A 185 -18.22 -26.01 -16.68
C GLY A 185 -16.86 -25.59 -17.21
N TYR A 186 -15.88 -25.47 -16.32
CA TYR A 186 -14.53 -25.00 -16.67
C TYR A 186 -13.42 -26.01 -16.41
N ASN A 187 -13.48 -26.79 -15.33
CA ASN A 187 -12.34 -27.60 -14.92
C ASN A 187 -12.75 -28.89 -14.22
N PHE A 188 -11.98 -29.94 -14.47
CA PHE A 188 -11.97 -31.18 -13.73
C PHE A 188 -10.58 -31.46 -13.13
N LEU A 189 -10.56 -31.84 -11.86
CA LEU A 189 -9.37 -32.32 -11.18
C LEU A 189 -9.66 -33.65 -10.50
N HIS A 190 -8.92 -34.69 -10.89
CA HIS A 190 -8.90 -35.98 -10.19
C HIS A 190 -7.78 -36.00 -9.16
N PHE A 191 -8.05 -36.57 -7.99
CA PHE A 191 -7.03 -36.89 -6.99
C PHE A 191 -7.48 -38.06 -6.11
N GLU A 192 -6.53 -38.67 -5.41
CA GLU A 192 -6.77 -39.69 -4.40
C GLU A 192 -6.40 -39.15 -3.02
N LEU A 193 -7.27 -39.38 -2.03
CA LEU A 193 -7.03 -39.00 -0.65
C LEU A 193 -7.50 -40.14 0.27
N SER A 194 -6.59 -40.65 1.10
CA SER A 194 -6.87 -41.74 2.04
C SER A 194 -7.50 -42.98 1.38
N GLY A 195 -7.03 -43.36 0.19
CA GLY A 195 -7.54 -44.52 -0.56
C GLY A 195 -8.88 -44.31 -1.28
N VAL A 196 -9.38 -43.06 -1.32
CA VAL A 196 -10.64 -42.70 -1.96
C VAL A 196 -10.36 -41.77 -3.14
N HIS A 197 -10.93 -42.09 -4.30
CA HIS A 197 -10.84 -41.24 -5.48
C HIS A 197 -11.90 -40.14 -5.45
N TYR A 198 -11.45 -38.93 -5.74
CA TYR A 198 -12.28 -37.74 -5.85
C TYR A 198 -12.15 -37.10 -7.23
N LEU A 199 -13.23 -36.46 -7.66
CA LEU A 199 -13.28 -35.64 -8.86
C LEU A 199 -13.88 -34.29 -8.48
N ALA A 200 -13.05 -33.26 -8.45
CA ALA A 200 -13.47 -31.87 -8.24
C ALA A 200 -13.88 -31.26 -9.59
N TYR A 201 -14.99 -30.53 -9.60
CA TYR A 201 -15.58 -29.92 -10.79
C TYR A 201 -15.87 -28.45 -10.56
N ALA A 202 -15.25 -27.58 -11.36
CA ALA A 202 -15.46 -26.14 -11.30
C ALA A 202 -16.49 -25.69 -12.33
N ASP A 203 -17.49 -24.93 -11.88
CA ASP A 203 -18.48 -24.27 -12.73
C ASP A 203 -18.48 -22.76 -12.45
N PHE A 204 -18.57 -21.98 -13.52
CA PHE A 204 -18.54 -20.52 -13.43
C PHE A 204 -19.89 -19.92 -13.00
N ARG A 205 -21.00 -20.57 -13.34
CA ARG A 205 -22.36 -20.07 -13.09
C ARG A 205 -23.04 -20.74 -11.90
N GLU A 206 -22.71 -21.99 -11.66
CA GLU A 206 -23.21 -22.79 -10.54
C GLU A 206 -22.12 -23.01 -9.49
N PRO A 207 -22.49 -23.47 -8.28
CA PRO A 207 -21.50 -23.84 -7.28
C PRO A 207 -20.58 -24.96 -7.78
N SER A 208 -19.28 -24.80 -7.53
CA SER A 208 -18.31 -25.88 -7.79
C SER A 208 -18.52 -27.03 -6.81
N ILE A 209 -18.21 -28.27 -7.20
CA ILE A 209 -18.50 -29.46 -6.40
C ILE A 209 -17.31 -30.41 -6.29
N LEU A 210 -17.32 -31.21 -5.22
CA LEU A 210 -16.49 -32.40 -5.07
C LEU A 210 -17.37 -33.62 -5.21
N MET A 211 -16.92 -34.60 -5.98
CA MET A 211 -17.57 -35.89 -6.08
C MET A 211 -16.62 -37.00 -5.65
N ARG A 212 -17.16 -37.99 -4.95
CA ARG A 212 -16.47 -39.18 -4.46
C ARG A 212 -16.83 -40.38 -5.32
N TRP A 213 -15.84 -41.21 -5.65
CA TRP A 213 -16.06 -42.49 -6.31
C TRP A 213 -16.74 -43.49 -5.38
N ASP A 214 -17.84 -44.12 -5.82
CA ASP A 214 -18.58 -45.13 -5.07
C ASP A 214 -18.27 -46.58 -5.48
N GLY A 215 -17.42 -46.77 -6.50
CA GLY A 215 -17.11 -48.06 -7.11
C GLY A 215 -17.59 -48.19 -8.55
N ASP A 216 -18.64 -47.45 -8.91
CA ASP A 216 -19.26 -47.48 -10.24
C ASP A 216 -19.26 -46.09 -10.91
N ARG A 217 -19.52 -45.05 -10.12
CA ARG A 217 -19.64 -43.66 -10.57
C ARG A 217 -19.16 -42.65 -9.52
N PHE A 218 -19.05 -41.40 -9.89
CA PHE A 218 -18.78 -40.29 -8.98
C PHE A 218 -20.09 -39.70 -8.44
N VAL A 219 -20.21 -39.64 -7.12
CA VAL A 219 -21.37 -39.10 -6.40
C VAL A 219 -20.94 -37.84 -5.65
N GLN A 220 -21.70 -36.75 -5.80
CA GLN A 220 -21.41 -35.49 -5.11
C GLN A 220 -21.32 -35.69 -3.60
N SER A 221 -20.22 -35.23 -3.02
CA SER A 221 -19.93 -35.30 -1.59
C SER A 221 -19.83 -33.93 -0.92
N GLN A 222 -19.47 -32.88 -1.69
CA GLN A 222 -19.31 -31.53 -1.15
C GLN A 222 -19.63 -30.48 -2.22
N THR A 223 -20.03 -29.30 -1.77
CA THR A 223 -20.21 -28.09 -2.60
C THR A 223 -19.32 -26.97 -2.07
N PHE A 224 -18.73 -26.20 -2.98
CA PHE A 224 -17.86 -25.06 -2.71
C PHE A 224 -18.57 -23.73 -3.03
N ALA A 225 -17.79 -22.65 -3.12
CA ALA A 225 -18.27 -21.28 -3.34
C ALA A 225 -19.38 -21.19 -4.43
N PRO A 226 -20.35 -20.27 -4.26
CA PRO A 226 -21.62 -20.34 -4.99
C PRO A 226 -21.56 -20.07 -6.50
N LYS A 227 -20.52 -19.40 -7.02
CA LYS A 227 -20.26 -19.17 -8.47
C LYS A 227 -18.85 -18.60 -8.69
N GLY A 228 -18.39 -18.55 -9.93
CA GLY A 228 -17.12 -17.91 -10.31
C GLY A 228 -15.92 -18.87 -10.44
N GLY A 229 -16.10 -20.15 -10.09
CA GLY A 229 -15.05 -21.17 -10.09
C GLY A 229 -14.44 -21.39 -11.46
N ARG A 230 -13.12 -21.47 -11.51
CA ARG A 230 -12.35 -21.70 -12.73
C ARG A 230 -11.53 -22.97 -12.72
N ALA A 231 -10.78 -23.21 -11.64
CA ALA A 231 -9.83 -24.30 -11.60
C ALA A 231 -9.59 -24.81 -10.19
N PHE A 232 -9.40 -26.12 -10.05
CA PHE A 232 -8.92 -26.72 -8.80
C PHE A 232 -7.43 -27.08 -8.89
N CYS A 233 -6.74 -27.03 -7.74
CA CYS A 233 -5.41 -27.59 -7.56
C CYS A 233 -5.34 -28.36 -6.24
N PHE A 234 -4.96 -29.63 -6.29
CA PHE A 234 -4.79 -30.48 -5.12
C PHE A 234 -3.31 -30.76 -4.90
N PHE A 235 -2.89 -30.71 -3.65
CA PHE A 235 -1.54 -31.09 -3.25
C PHE A 235 -1.51 -31.50 -1.77
N GLN A 236 -0.49 -32.26 -1.40
CA GLN A 236 -0.25 -32.68 -0.03
C GLN A 236 1.13 -32.21 0.40
N VAL A 237 1.22 -31.72 1.63
CA VAL A 237 2.49 -31.37 2.28
C VAL A 237 2.49 -32.05 3.62
N GLU A 238 3.51 -32.86 3.87
CA GLU A 238 3.60 -33.76 5.02
C GLU A 238 2.36 -34.68 5.09
N GLU A 239 1.62 -34.67 6.20
CA GLU A 239 0.41 -35.48 6.40
C GLU A 239 -0.89 -34.73 6.07
N GLU A 240 -0.79 -33.49 5.56
CA GLU A 240 -1.94 -32.63 5.35
C GLU A 240 -2.30 -32.43 3.87
N ALA A 241 -3.60 -32.38 3.61
CA ALA A 241 -4.16 -32.29 2.26
C ALA A 241 -4.83 -30.94 2.03
N TYR A 242 -4.53 -30.34 0.88
CA TYR A 242 -4.99 -29.02 0.49
C TYR A 242 -5.66 -29.08 -0.89
N LEU A 243 -6.72 -28.27 -1.05
CA LEU A 243 -7.42 -28.09 -2.31
C LEU A 243 -7.63 -26.60 -2.53
N ALA A 244 -7.02 -26.02 -3.57
CA ALA A 244 -7.21 -24.62 -3.94
C ALA A 244 -8.27 -24.51 -5.06
N LEU A 245 -9.08 -23.46 -5.03
CA LEU A 245 -10.07 -23.10 -6.04
C LEU A 245 -9.80 -21.68 -6.56
N ALA A 246 -9.51 -21.56 -7.85
CA ALA A 246 -9.35 -20.30 -8.53
C ALA A 246 -10.73 -19.71 -8.83
N ASP A 247 -10.90 -18.43 -8.54
CA ASP A 247 -12.12 -17.67 -8.84
C ASP A 247 -11.75 -16.42 -9.65
N ILE A 248 -12.47 -16.21 -10.75
CA ILE A 248 -12.23 -15.07 -11.65
C ILE A 248 -12.91 -13.78 -11.16
N GLU A 249 -14.08 -13.88 -10.51
CA GLU A 249 -14.87 -12.72 -10.06
C GLU A 249 -14.51 -12.32 -8.63
N ASN A 250 -14.18 -13.31 -7.79
CA ASN A 250 -13.89 -13.14 -6.37
C ASN A 250 -12.44 -13.52 -6.05
N ASN A 251 -12.11 -13.58 -4.74
CA ASN A 251 -10.84 -14.11 -4.30
C ASN A 251 -10.78 -15.63 -4.52
N SER A 252 -9.61 -16.13 -4.89
CA SER A 252 -9.34 -17.57 -4.89
C SER A 252 -9.20 -18.08 -3.46
N ILE A 253 -9.49 -19.35 -3.22
CA ILE A 253 -9.57 -19.92 -1.85
C ILE A 253 -8.73 -21.19 -1.76
N LEU A 254 -7.92 -21.32 -0.71
CA LEU A 254 -7.28 -22.55 -0.30
C LEU A 254 -8.13 -23.21 0.80
N TYR A 255 -8.48 -24.47 0.57
CA TYR A 255 -9.17 -25.32 1.53
C TYR A 255 -8.20 -26.36 2.10
N LYS A 256 -8.42 -26.73 3.37
CA LYS A 256 -7.67 -27.76 4.08
C LYS A 256 -8.59 -28.91 4.48
N TRP A 257 -8.11 -30.13 4.31
CA TRP A 257 -8.82 -31.33 4.71
C TRP A 257 -8.87 -31.46 6.24
N ASN A 258 -10.06 -31.71 6.80
CA ASN A 258 -10.23 -31.88 8.24
C ASN A 258 -10.47 -33.35 8.67
N GLY A 259 -10.32 -34.30 7.77
CA GLY A 259 -10.64 -35.72 7.99
C GLY A 259 -11.96 -36.18 7.38
N GLY A 260 -12.84 -35.27 6.93
CA GLY A 260 -14.11 -35.60 6.27
C GLY A 260 -14.49 -34.72 5.09
N GLU A 261 -14.10 -33.44 5.11
CA GLU A 261 -14.36 -32.49 4.03
C GLU A 261 -13.25 -31.43 3.93
N PHE A 262 -13.25 -30.66 2.85
CA PHE A 262 -12.34 -29.53 2.69
C PHE A 262 -12.96 -28.26 3.30
N ARG A 263 -12.34 -27.70 4.33
CA ARG A 263 -12.78 -26.45 4.97
C ARG A 263 -11.93 -25.27 4.53
N GLU A 264 -12.55 -24.12 4.36
CA GLU A 264 -11.84 -22.89 4.00
C GLU A 264 -10.72 -22.64 5.00
N HIS A 265 -9.50 -22.48 4.51
CA HIS A 265 -8.29 -22.38 5.31
C HIS A 265 -7.58 -21.04 5.09
N GLN A 266 -7.51 -20.58 3.85
CA GLN A 266 -6.88 -19.31 3.50
C GLN A 266 -7.53 -18.67 2.27
N ILE A 267 -7.74 -17.36 2.31
CA ILE A 267 -8.16 -16.56 1.16
C ILE A 267 -6.92 -16.06 0.43
N LEU A 268 -6.83 -16.33 -0.87
CA LEU A 268 -5.80 -15.82 -1.77
C LEU A 268 -6.30 -14.52 -2.41
N THR A 269 -5.94 -13.37 -1.82
CA THR A 269 -6.51 -12.07 -2.15
C THR A 269 -6.22 -11.61 -3.59
N GLY A 270 -7.25 -11.10 -4.26
CA GLY A 270 -7.23 -10.53 -5.61
C GLY A 270 -8.06 -11.35 -6.58
N SER A 271 -8.84 -10.66 -7.42
CA SER A 271 -9.69 -11.25 -8.45
C SER A 271 -8.92 -11.57 -9.73
N GLY A 272 -9.58 -12.28 -10.65
CA GLY A 272 -9.02 -12.66 -11.95
C GLY A 272 -8.31 -14.01 -11.96
N GLY A 273 -8.39 -14.80 -10.88
CA GLY A 273 -7.79 -16.13 -10.81
C GLY A 273 -8.35 -17.05 -11.90
N ARG A 274 -7.46 -17.73 -12.64
CA ARG A 274 -7.86 -18.51 -13.81
C ARG A 274 -7.47 -19.98 -13.77
N GLU A 275 -6.23 -20.27 -13.45
CA GLU A 275 -5.66 -21.63 -13.39
C GLU A 275 -4.53 -21.66 -12.34
N PHE A 276 -4.16 -22.87 -11.93
CA PHE A 276 -3.04 -23.11 -11.04
C PHE A 276 -2.00 -24.03 -11.68
N ALA A 277 -0.73 -23.83 -11.34
CA ALA A 277 0.32 -24.83 -11.59
C ALA A 277 1.00 -25.20 -10.27
N LEU A 278 1.22 -26.49 -10.03
CA LEU A 278 2.00 -26.97 -8.89
C LEU A 278 3.46 -27.09 -9.31
N ILE A 279 4.40 -26.60 -8.51
CA ILE A 279 5.84 -26.78 -8.70
C ILE A 279 6.38 -27.51 -7.47
N GLN A 280 7.04 -28.65 -7.71
CA GLN A 280 7.84 -29.34 -6.69
C GLN A 280 9.32 -29.09 -7.03
N ASN A 281 10.02 -28.37 -6.16
CA ASN A 281 11.43 -28.04 -6.38
C ASN A 281 12.22 -28.28 -5.09
N ASP A 282 13.19 -29.20 -5.13
CA ASP A 282 14.04 -29.56 -3.99
C ASP A 282 13.27 -29.97 -2.72
N GLY A 283 12.12 -30.63 -2.87
CA GLY A 283 11.27 -31.07 -1.75
C GLY A 283 10.33 -29.99 -1.21
N GLU A 284 10.37 -28.78 -1.77
CA GLU A 284 9.48 -27.68 -1.44
C GLU A 284 8.31 -27.59 -2.43
N THR A 285 7.14 -27.22 -1.91
CA THR A 285 5.91 -27.05 -2.70
C THR A 285 5.65 -25.58 -2.99
N TYR A 286 5.52 -25.24 -4.26
CA TYR A 286 5.09 -23.92 -4.73
C TYR A 286 3.81 -24.05 -5.55
N VAL A 287 2.94 -23.05 -5.46
CA VAL A 287 1.68 -22.98 -6.21
C VAL A 287 1.67 -21.68 -7.00
N VAL A 288 1.64 -21.79 -8.32
CA VAL A 288 1.47 -20.65 -9.24
C VAL A 288 -0.02 -20.42 -9.44
N LEU A 289 -0.49 -19.20 -9.23
CA LEU A 289 -1.83 -18.74 -9.60
C LEU A 289 -1.71 -17.76 -10.75
N VAL A 290 -2.16 -18.16 -11.94
CA VAL A 290 -2.23 -17.25 -13.09
C VAL A 290 -3.53 -16.45 -13.09
N ARG A 291 -3.43 -15.20 -13.54
CA ARG A 291 -4.56 -14.28 -13.59
C ARG A 291 -4.90 -13.87 -15.02
N PHE A 292 -6.17 -14.00 -15.37
CA PHE A 292 -6.65 -13.76 -16.72
C PHE A 292 -7.04 -12.30 -16.94
N ILE A 293 -8.15 -11.84 -16.37
CA ILE A 293 -8.61 -10.46 -16.54
C ILE A 293 -9.23 -9.90 -15.26
N GLN A 294 -9.22 -8.58 -15.14
CA GLN A 294 -10.11 -7.84 -14.25
C GLN A 294 -11.10 -7.01 -15.09
N GLY A 295 -12.23 -6.61 -14.50
CA GLY A 295 -13.27 -5.87 -15.21
C GLY A 295 -14.27 -6.79 -15.93
N THR A 296 -14.73 -6.38 -17.12
CA THR A 296 -15.76 -7.12 -17.87
C THR A 296 -15.21 -7.61 -19.21
N PRO A 297 -15.79 -8.65 -19.85
CA PRO A 297 -15.33 -9.08 -21.16
C PRO A 297 -15.37 -8.02 -22.27
N LYS A 298 -16.14 -6.93 -22.10
CA LYS A 298 -16.21 -5.80 -23.03
C LYS A 298 -15.16 -4.72 -22.77
N ALA A 299 -14.59 -4.70 -21.56
CA ALA A 299 -13.59 -3.74 -21.13
C ALA A 299 -12.66 -4.44 -20.11
N PRO A 300 -11.86 -5.44 -20.56
CA PRO A 300 -10.99 -6.17 -19.67
C PRO A 300 -9.70 -5.39 -19.40
N THR A 301 -9.15 -5.55 -18.20
CA THR A 301 -7.74 -5.28 -17.91
C THR A 301 -7.00 -6.60 -17.96
N THR A 302 -6.08 -6.74 -18.92
CA THR A 302 -5.37 -8.00 -19.24
C THR A 302 -3.96 -8.04 -18.65
N GLN A 303 -3.31 -6.89 -18.47
CA GLN A 303 -2.02 -6.81 -17.79
C GLN A 303 -2.19 -6.96 -16.29
N LEU A 304 -1.86 -8.13 -15.76
CA LEU A 304 -2.02 -8.48 -14.35
C LEU A 304 -0.76 -9.18 -13.83
N GLU A 305 -0.50 -9.05 -12.53
CA GLU A 305 0.51 -9.87 -11.85
C GLU A 305 -0.04 -11.26 -11.55
N SER A 306 0.61 -12.27 -12.12
CA SER A 306 0.47 -13.67 -11.69
C SER A 306 1.38 -13.92 -10.49
N ILE A 307 0.99 -14.86 -9.63
CA ILE A 307 1.59 -15.02 -8.30
C ILE A 307 2.18 -16.42 -8.17
N ILE A 308 3.38 -16.52 -7.60
CA ILE A 308 3.96 -17.76 -7.09
C ILE A 308 3.86 -17.72 -5.57
N TYR A 309 3.16 -18.69 -5.00
CA TYR A 309 3.11 -18.94 -3.58
C TYR A 309 4.08 -20.05 -3.21
N HIS A 310 4.69 -19.96 -2.04
CA HIS A 310 5.42 -21.03 -1.39
C HIS A 310 4.59 -21.57 -0.23
N MET A 311 4.45 -22.89 -0.11
CA MET A 311 3.77 -23.51 1.01
C MET A 311 4.69 -23.52 2.24
N GLU A 312 4.32 -22.78 3.28
CA GLU A 312 5.10 -22.65 4.50
C GLU A 312 4.16 -22.56 5.71
N ASP A 313 4.41 -23.40 6.73
CA ASP A 313 3.59 -23.52 7.94
C ASP A 313 2.09 -23.81 7.67
N GLY A 314 1.80 -24.54 6.60
CA GLY A 314 0.44 -24.86 6.16
C GLY A 314 -0.29 -23.69 5.47
N PHE A 315 0.39 -22.60 5.13
CA PHE A 315 -0.17 -21.48 4.38
C PHE A 315 0.60 -21.24 3.07
N LEU A 316 -0.12 -20.82 2.02
CA LEU A 316 0.47 -20.32 0.79
C LEU A 316 0.96 -18.88 1.01
N LYS A 317 2.24 -18.71 1.30
CA LYS A 317 2.89 -17.40 1.45
C LYS A 317 3.27 -16.86 0.08
N HIS A 318 2.99 -15.58 -0.17
CA HIS A 318 3.40 -14.91 -1.40
C HIS A 318 4.94 -14.90 -1.49
N GLU A 319 5.49 -15.52 -2.54
CA GLU A 319 6.93 -15.65 -2.74
C GLU A 319 7.42 -14.76 -3.88
N HIS A 320 6.67 -14.70 -4.98
CA HIS A 320 7.02 -13.92 -6.16
C HIS A 320 5.77 -13.44 -6.91
N SER A 321 5.84 -12.25 -7.51
CA SER A 321 4.87 -11.75 -8.50
C SER A 321 5.60 -11.53 -9.81
N PHE A 322 4.96 -11.87 -10.93
CA PHE A 322 5.49 -11.58 -12.26
C PHE A 322 4.38 -11.14 -13.21
N LEU A 323 4.72 -10.23 -14.13
CA LEU A 323 3.75 -9.62 -15.04
C LEU A 323 3.28 -10.61 -16.10
N THR A 324 1.98 -10.63 -16.35
CA THR A 324 1.33 -11.46 -17.35
C THR A 324 0.28 -10.67 -18.13
N HIS A 325 -0.06 -11.16 -19.33
CA HIS A 325 -0.92 -10.51 -20.32
C HIS A 325 -2.05 -11.48 -20.70
N GLY A 326 -3.15 -11.38 -19.96
CA GLY A 326 -4.28 -12.29 -20.13
C GLY A 326 -3.89 -13.73 -19.85
N ALA A 327 -3.19 -14.03 -18.75
CA ALA A 327 -2.69 -15.40 -18.53
C ALA A 327 -3.83 -16.37 -18.29
N THR A 328 -3.83 -17.47 -19.05
CA THR A 328 -4.93 -18.42 -19.13
C THR A 328 -4.63 -19.75 -18.46
N ASP A 329 -3.36 -20.17 -18.50
CA ASP A 329 -2.91 -21.44 -17.98
C ASP A 329 -1.40 -21.40 -17.66
N ALA A 330 -0.95 -22.33 -16.84
CA ALA A 330 0.45 -22.59 -16.59
C ALA A 330 0.69 -24.07 -16.30
N ALA A 331 1.84 -24.59 -16.76
CA ALA A 331 2.27 -25.95 -16.47
C ALA A 331 3.72 -25.96 -16.01
N SER A 332 4.05 -26.84 -15.06
CA SER A 332 5.42 -27.09 -14.64
C SER A 332 5.88 -28.48 -15.07
N PHE A 333 7.18 -28.63 -15.30
CA PHE A 333 7.80 -29.93 -15.56
C PHE A 333 9.28 -29.91 -15.16
N VAL A 334 9.84 -31.09 -14.91
CA VAL A 334 11.26 -31.26 -14.55
C VAL A 334 11.98 -31.98 -15.68
N LYS A 335 13.10 -31.42 -16.14
CA LYS A 335 13.95 -32.02 -17.18
C LYS A 335 15.41 -31.80 -16.84
N GLY A 336 16.21 -32.87 -16.89
CA GLY A 336 17.66 -32.78 -16.60
C GLY A 336 17.99 -32.36 -15.16
N GLY A 337 17.05 -32.54 -14.22
CA GLY A 337 17.18 -32.05 -12.83
C GLY A 337 16.81 -30.57 -12.65
N GLU A 338 16.36 -29.90 -13.70
CA GLU A 338 15.94 -28.50 -13.67
C GLU A 338 14.43 -28.38 -13.79
N THR A 339 13.86 -27.44 -13.05
CA THR A 339 12.43 -27.17 -13.03
C THR A 339 12.08 -26.07 -14.02
N PHE A 340 11.03 -26.28 -14.80
CA PHE A 340 10.53 -25.31 -15.78
C PHE A 340 9.08 -24.95 -15.49
N LEU A 341 8.71 -23.72 -15.84
CA LEU A 341 7.35 -23.18 -15.77
C LEU A 341 6.99 -22.58 -17.11
N PHE A 342 5.99 -23.13 -17.77
CA PHE A 342 5.39 -22.54 -18.96
C PHE A 342 4.16 -21.70 -18.55
N VAL A 343 4.03 -20.49 -19.10
CA VAL A 343 2.89 -19.61 -18.86
C VAL A 343 2.26 -19.19 -20.18
N CYS A 344 0.99 -19.53 -20.36
CA CYS A 344 0.19 -19.16 -21.52
C CYS A 344 -0.27 -17.71 -21.41
N GLN A 345 0.08 -16.89 -22.40
CA GLN A 345 -0.41 -15.52 -22.55
C GLN A 345 -1.48 -15.49 -23.63
N SER A 346 -2.63 -14.85 -23.36
CA SER A 346 -3.76 -14.89 -24.28
C SER A 346 -4.12 -13.55 -24.91
N LEU A 347 -3.84 -12.42 -24.25
CA LEU A 347 -4.32 -11.11 -24.69
C LEU A 347 -3.31 -10.02 -24.38
N THR A 348 -3.01 -9.17 -25.36
CA THR A 348 -2.26 -7.92 -25.10
C THR A 348 -3.10 -6.92 -24.29
N ASP A 349 -2.49 -5.80 -23.88
CA ASP A 349 -3.15 -4.69 -23.18
C ASP A 349 -4.31 -4.10 -24.00
N ASP A 350 -4.12 -4.05 -25.32
CA ASP A 350 -5.13 -3.62 -26.30
C ASP A 350 -6.06 -4.77 -26.76
N VAL A 351 -6.02 -5.92 -26.07
CA VAL A 351 -6.93 -7.06 -26.25
C VAL A 351 -6.78 -7.75 -27.63
N HIS A 352 -5.56 -7.79 -28.16
CA HIS A 352 -5.20 -8.60 -29.33
C HIS A 352 -4.77 -10.01 -28.91
N PHE A 353 -5.07 -11.02 -29.73
CA PHE A 353 -4.73 -12.42 -29.42
C PHE A 353 -3.25 -12.72 -29.59
N ARG A 354 -2.57 -12.05 -30.52
CA ARG A 354 -1.15 -12.29 -30.77
C ARG A 354 -0.28 -11.76 -29.63
N VAL A 355 0.10 -12.65 -28.72
CA VAL A 355 1.04 -12.40 -27.62
C VAL A 355 1.89 -13.66 -27.38
N ASP A 356 3.16 -13.49 -27.08
CA ASP A 356 4.07 -14.62 -26.87
C ASP A 356 3.84 -15.29 -25.52
N SER A 357 3.61 -16.60 -25.52
CA SER A 357 3.66 -17.43 -24.32
C SER A 357 5.10 -17.78 -23.99
N ASN A 358 5.42 -18.04 -22.72
CA ASN A 358 6.80 -18.06 -22.27
C ASN A 358 7.12 -19.30 -21.45
N LEU A 359 8.24 -19.93 -21.77
CA LEU A 359 8.88 -20.98 -20.98
C LEU A 359 9.98 -20.35 -20.13
N TYR A 360 9.86 -20.52 -18.82
CA TYR A 360 10.84 -20.08 -17.84
C TYR A 360 11.55 -21.27 -17.23
N ARG A 361 12.84 -21.13 -16.96
CA ARG A 361 13.55 -21.92 -15.96
C ARG A 361 13.16 -21.36 -14.60
N PHE A 362 12.63 -22.22 -13.75
CA PHE A 362 12.28 -21.90 -12.38
C PHE A 362 13.50 -22.17 -11.50
N GLU A 363 14.09 -21.09 -10.98
CA GLU A 363 15.18 -21.17 -10.01
C GLU A 363 14.65 -20.69 -8.67
N ALA A 364 14.46 -21.61 -7.73
CA ALA A 364 14.48 -21.24 -6.33
C ALA A 364 15.95 -21.22 -5.91
N GLY A 365 16.49 -20.06 -5.54
CA GLY A 365 17.83 -20.00 -4.97
C GLY A 365 17.91 -20.96 -3.78
N PRO A 366 19.10 -21.48 -3.42
CA PRO A 366 19.23 -22.15 -2.14
C PRO A 366 18.77 -21.13 -1.12
N ARG A 367 17.57 -21.34 -0.57
CA ARG A 367 17.26 -20.72 0.71
C ARG A 367 18.43 -21.22 1.53
N ARG A 368 19.36 -20.31 1.88
CA ARG A 368 20.03 -20.45 3.15
C ARG A 368 18.85 -20.81 4.02
N LYS A 369 18.84 -22.01 4.57
CA LYS A 369 18.38 -22.12 5.93
C LYS A 369 19.14 -20.99 6.62
N ILE A 370 18.54 -19.80 6.65
CA ILE A 370 18.35 -19.13 7.92
C ILE A 370 17.85 -20.31 8.71
N LEU A 371 18.79 -20.88 9.45
CA LEU A 371 18.52 -21.73 10.56
C LEU A 371 17.57 -20.88 11.41
N ASN A 372 16.29 -20.94 11.06
CA ASN A 372 15.25 -21.26 11.98
C ASN A 372 15.29 -22.81 12.07
N GLU A 373 16.41 -23.51 12.30
CA GLU A 373 17.05 -23.71 13.62
C GLU A 373 17.31 -22.39 14.37
N VAL A 374 16.31 -21.78 14.99
CA VAL A 374 15.39 -22.44 15.91
C VAL A 374 14.10 -22.99 15.24
N SER A 375 14.11 -24.11 14.53
CA SER A 375 13.75 -25.36 15.19
C SER A 375 14.67 -25.62 16.38
N GLY A 376 14.05 -25.81 17.53
CA GLY A 376 14.57 -26.81 18.44
C GLY A 376 14.53 -28.17 17.72
N GLY A 377 15.42 -28.37 16.74
CA GLY A 377 15.96 -29.66 16.36
C GLY A 377 17.10 -30.07 17.30
N GLY A 378 17.50 -29.19 18.23
CA GLY A 378 17.94 -29.66 19.51
C GLY A 378 16.76 -30.39 20.16
N LYS A 379 17.00 -31.59 20.72
CA LYS A 379 16.06 -32.22 21.67
C LYS A 379 15.39 -31.12 22.48
N GLN A 380 14.13 -30.80 22.18
CA GLN A 380 13.35 -30.05 23.14
C GLN A 380 13.22 -31.04 24.29
N SER A 381 13.84 -30.70 25.41
CA SER A 381 13.72 -31.58 26.56
C SER A 381 12.22 -31.70 26.83
N PRO A 382 11.67 -32.93 26.86
CA PRO A 382 10.27 -33.12 27.14
C PRO A 382 9.85 -32.39 28.41
N GLU A 383 10.76 -32.25 29.37
CA GLU A 383 10.57 -31.48 30.60
C GLU A 383 10.39 -29.97 30.36
N PHE A 384 11.14 -29.36 29.44
CA PHE A 384 10.95 -27.94 29.09
C PHE A 384 9.72 -27.70 28.21
N VAL A 385 9.38 -28.65 27.33
CA VAL A 385 8.12 -28.59 26.56
C VAL A 385 6.95 -28.75 27.51
N ASP A 386 7.00 -29.72 28.42
CA ASP A 386 5.97 -29.96 29.43
C ASP A 386 5.82 -28.74 30.35
N LEU A 387 6.93 -28.13 30.79
CA LEU A 387 6.91 -26.88 31.55
C LEU A 387 6.31 -25.71 30.73
N TYR A 388 6.63 -25.61 29.44
CA TYR A 388 6.06 -24.59 28.54
C TYR A 388 4.56 -24.80 28.36
N THR A 389 4.12 -26.03 28.07
CA THR A 389 2.71 -26.41 27.89
C THR A 389 1.90 -26.33 29.18
N THR A 390 2.56 -26.53 30.33
CA THR A 390 1.97 -26.34 31.66
C THR A 390 1.44 -24.93 31.85
N TYR A 391 2.08 -23.90 31.26
CA TYR A 391 1.58 -22.52 31.34
C TYR A 391 0.80 -22.07 30.10
N THR A 392 1.33 -22.30 28.90
CA THR A 392 0.81 -21.72 27.64
C THR A 392 0.76 -22.75 26.52
N ALA A 393 0.16 -22.44 25.38
CA ALA A 393 0.10 -23.29 24.18
C ALA A 393 -0.64 -24.65 24.31
N SER A 394 -1.01 -25.12 25.50
CA SER A 394 -1.96 -26.23 25.71
C SER A 394 -3.32 -25.72 26.20
N ALA A 395 -4.41 -26.36 25.77
CA ALA A 395 -5.77 -25.98 26.15
C ALA A 395 -6.05 -26.13 27.67
N ASP A 396 -5.32 -27.00 28.35
CA ASP A 396 -5.37 -27.27 29.79
C ASP A 396 -4.23 -26.60 30.59
N GLY A 397 -3.42 -25.76 29.93
CA GLY A 397 -2.35 -24.99 30.59
C GLY A 397 -2.89 -23.93 31.56
N ILE A 398 -2.06 -23.49 32.52
CA ILE A 398 -2.40 -22.51 33.56
C ILE A 398 -2.96 -21.20 32.98
N GLY A 399 -2.38 -20.67 31.90
CA GLY A 399 -2.82 -19.43 31.24
C GLY A 399 -4.21 -19.56 30.58
N PRO A 400 -4.44 -20.58 29.74
CA PRO A 400 -5.78 -20.89 29.23
C PRO A 400 -6.81 -21.20 30.32
N ASN A 401 -6.43 -21.90 31.39
CA ASN A 401 -7.30 -22.12 32.55
C ASN A 401 -7.67 -20.81 33.27
N LEU A 402 -6.70 -19.90 33.47
CA LEU A 402 -6.97 -18.56 34.01
C LEU A 402 -7.93 -17.78 33.10
N THR A 403 -7.71 -17.83 31.78
CA THR A 403 -8.61 -17.21 30.79
C THR A 403 -10.02 -17.80 30.88
N GLY A 404 -10.13 -19.11 31.09
CA GLY A 404 -11.37 -19.82 31.35
C GLY A 404 -12.06 -19.33 32.63
N LEU A 405 -11.34 -19.25 33.76
CA LEU A 405 -11.87 -18.76 35.04
C LEU A 405 -12.33 -17.30 34.93
N ILE A 406 -11.55 -16.45 34.28
CA ILE A 406 -11.95 -15.06 34.01
C ILE A 406 -13.21 -15.04 33.16
N SER A 407 -13.28 -15.85 32.10
CA SER A 407 -14.47 -15.94 31.25
C SER A 407 -15.71 -16.38 32.00
N HIS A 408 -15.58 -17.27 32.99
CA HIS A 408 -16.68 -17.63 33.88
C HIS A 408 -17.05 -16.47 34.82
N SER A 409 -16.06 -15.76 35.37
CA SER A 409 -16.29 -14.63 36.28
C SER A 409 -16.93 -13.41 35.60
N THR A 410 -16.60 -13.17 34.33
CA THR A 410 -17.10 -12.05 33.51
C THR A 410 -18.25 -12.45 32.59
N ALA A 411 -18.72 -13.71 32.66
CA ALA A 411 -19.79 -14.23 31.79
C ALA A 411 -21.05 -13.36 31.81
N ASN A 412 -21.29 -12.71 32.93
CA ASN A 412 -22.45 -11.87 33.19
C ASN A 412 -22.14 -10.36 33.17
N ASP A 413 -20.90 -9.96 32.93
CA ASP A 413 -20.55 -8.55 32.83
C ASP A 413 -21.14 -7.94 31.54
N HIS A 414 -21.56 -6.68 31.64
CA HIS A 414 -22.02 -5.91 30.50
C HIS A 414 -20.89 -5.73 29.47
N MET A 415 -21.18 -5.96 28.19
CA MET A 415 -20.21 -5.75 27.12
C MET A 415 -20.71 -4.77 26.07
N LEU A 416 -19.84 -3.83 25.70
CA LEU A 416 -20.07 -2.85 24.64
C LEU A 416 -19.08 -3.10 23.51
N VAL A 417 -19.59 -3.31 22.30
CA VAL A 417 -18.78 -3.52 21.10
C VAL A 417 -19.06 -2.41 20.10
N ALA A 418 -18.04 -1.63 19.74
CA ALA A 418 -18.13 -0.68 18.63
C ALA A 418 -17.50 -1.30 17.37
N THR A 419 -18.33 -1.54 16.36
CA THR A 419 -17.92 -2.05 15.04
C THR A 419 -17.57 -0.88 14.11
N SER A 420 -17.31 -1.15 12.83
CA SER A 420 -17.10 -0.08 11.84
C SER A 420 -18.31 0.86 11.65
N SER A 421 -19.53 0.45 12.02
CA SER A 421 -20.77 1.23 11.81
C SER A 421 -21.69 1.38 13.02
N GLU A 422 -21.66 0.41 13.93
CA GLU A 422 -22.69 0.20 14.95
C GLU A 422 -22.05 0.00 16.33
N MET A 423 -22.79 0.40 17.35
CA MET A 423 -22.45 0.13 18.75
C MET A 423 -23.46 -0.87 19.28
N ILE A 424 -22.96 -2.01 19.74
CA ILE A 424 -23.76 -3.16 20.19
C ILE A 424 -23.56 -3.31 21.69
N PHE A 425 -24.65 -3.41 22.42
CA PHE A 425 -24.65 -3.68 23.84
C PHE A 425 -25.13 -5.11 24.10
N TYR A 426 -24.29 -5.87 24.79
CA TYR A 426 -24.56 -7.20 25.28
C TYR A 426 -24.79 -7.15 26.80
N PRO A 427 -26.05 -7.26 27.26
CA PRO A 427 -26.41 -7.19 28.68
C PRO A 427 -25.92 -8.38 29.52
N GLY A 428 -25.48 -9.48 28.91
CA GLY A 428 -25.15 -10.71 29.64
C GLY A 428 -26.39 -11.42 30.20
N HIS A 429 -26.17 -12.48 30.99
CA HIS A 429 -27.23 -13.33 31.56
C HIS A 429 -28.23 -13.92 30.53
N GLY A 430 -27.84 -14.04 29.25
CA GLY A 430 -28.72 -14.52 28.19
C GLY A 430 -29.81 -13.53 27.75
N HIS A 431 -29.73 -12.25 28.16
CA HIS A 431 -30.63 -11.21 27.65
C HIS A 431 -30.22 -10.79 26.23
N LYS A 432 -31.21 -10.36 25.43
CA LYS A 432 -31.00 -10.02 24.03
C LYS A 432 -30.13 -8.76 23.86
N PRO A 433 -29.22 -8.73 22.87
CA PRO A 433 -28.43 -7.55 22.58
C PRO A 433 -29.30 -6.42 22.02
N SER A 434 -28.86 -5.18 22.26
CA SER A 434 -29.40 -3.96 21.64
C SER A 434 -28.30 -3.26 20.85
N TYR A 435 -28.65 -2.39 19.91
CA TYR A 435 -27.64 -1.65 19.14
C TYR A 435 -28.12 -0.25 18.74
N ILE A 436 -27.16 0.61 18.42
CA ILE A 436 -27.39 1.93 17.82
C ILE A 436 -26.42 2.18 16.66
N ASN A 437 -26.93 2.81 15.60
CA ASN A 437 -26.12 3.32 14.50
C ASN A 437 -25.47 4.65 14.89
N TYR A 438 -24.14 4.73 14.82
CA TYR A 438 -23.40 5.95 15.18
C TYR A 438 -22.63 6.56 14.00
N ARG A 439 -22.38 5.81 12.91
CA ARG A 439 -21.52 6.27 11.79
C ARG A 439 -22.20 6.37 10.42
N PHE A 440 -23.37 5.75 10.20
CA PHE A 440 -24.05 5.74 8.89
C PHE A 440 -25.56 6.00 9.00
N ASN A 441 -26.15 6.62 7.96
CA ASN A 441 -27.60 6.91 7.83
C ASN A 441 -28.25 7.77 8.92
N ASN A 442 -27.46 8.57 9.66
CA ASN A 442 -28.00 9.57 10.58
C ASN A 442 -28.61 10.75 9.81
N ARG A 443 -29.77 11.23 10.25
CA ARG A 443 -30.43 12.40 9.66
C ARG A 443 -29.54 13.64 9.86
N GLY A 444 -29.42 14.48 8.84
CA GLY A 444 -28.59 15.69 8.89
C GLY A 444 -27.08 15.46 8.74
N PHE A 445 -26.59 14.21 8.85
CA PHE A 445 -25.16 13.92 8.73
C PHE A 445 -24.64 14.16 7.32
N LYS A 446 -25.34 13.65 6.29
CA LYS A 446 -24.89 13.75 4.90
C LYS A 446 -24.92 15.21 4.43
N GLU A 447 -25.92 15.94 4.90
CA GLU A 447 -26.14 17.36 4.63
C GLU A 447 -25.00 18.21 5.19
N LEU A 448 -24.69 18.07 6.49
CA LEU A 448 -23.56 18.78 7.11
C LEU A 448 -22.20 18.33 6.54
N ALA A 449 -22.03 17.02 6.30
CA ALA A 449 -20.80 16.50 5.71
C ALA A 449 -20.56 17.07 4.31
N ALA A 450 -21.58 17.15 3.46
CA ALA A 450 -21.46 17.71 2.10
C ALA A 450 -20.93 19.15 2.11
N VAL A 451 -21.38 19.97 3.07
CA VAL A 451 -20.93 21.36 3.22
C VAL A 451 -19.52 21.43 3.80
N SER A 452 -19.21 20.64 4.83
CA SER A 452 -17.86 20.60 5.44
C SER A 452 -16.75 20.21 4.45
N HIS A 453 -17.06 19.38 3.45
CA HIS A 453 -16.10 18.91 2.45
C HIS A 453 -15.79 19.95 1.36
N LEU A 454 -16.47 21.09 1.32
CA LEU A 454 -16.19 22.14 0.33
C LEU A 454 -14.77 22.72 0.47
N GLY A 455 -14.25 22.83 1.71
CA GLY A 455 -12.86 23.25 1.97
C GLY A 455 -11.83 22.33 1.31
N PRO A 456 -11.80 21.03 1.67
CA PRO A 456 -10.95 20.04 1.00
C PRO A 456 -11.19 19.92 -0.51
N ALA A 457 -12.43 20.09 -0.98
CA ALA A 457 -12.74 20.06 -2.41
C ALA A 457 -12.05 21.20 -3.17
N LEU A 458 -12.09 22.44 -2.67
CA LEU A 458 -11.40 23.55 -3.30
C LEU A 458 -9.87 23.42 -3.21
N ALA A 459 -9.34 22.92 -2.08
CA ALA A 459 -7.92 22.57 -1.98
C ALA A 459 -7.50 21.51 -3.01
N SER A 460 -8.38 20.53 -3.26
CA SER A 460 -8.17 19.51 -4.28
C SER A 460 -8.16 20.12 -5.69
N LEU A 461 -9.02 21.10 -5.99
CA LEU A 461 -8.98 21.82 -7.27
C LEU A 461 -7.67 22.59 -7.47
N VAL A 462 -7.16 23.25 -6.42
CA VAL A 462 -5.85 23.90 -6.45
C VAL A 462 -4.76 22.86 -6.76
N LYS A 463 -4.78 21.70 -6.10
CA LYS A 463 -3.81 20.63 -6.38
C LYS A 463 -3.97 20.06 -7.78
N MET A 464 -5.20 19.81 -8.24
CA MET A 464 -5.49 19.33 -9.59
C MET A 464 -4.94 20.27 -10.65
N ALA A 465 -5.07 21.60 -10.46
CA ALA A 465 -4.51 22.58 -11.40
C ALA A 465 -2.98 22.51 -11.55
N THR A 466 -2.27 21.95 -10.57
CA THR A 466 -0.82 21.68 -10.66
C THR A 466 -0.49 20.39 -11.40
N LEU A 467 -1.43 19.45 -11.50
CA LEU A 467 -1.21 18.11 -12.06
C LEU A 467 -1.82 17.94 -13.46
N ASP A 468 -2.90 18.66 -13.74
CA ASP A 468 -3.63 18.61 -15.01
C ASP A 468 -4.11 20.01 -15.41
N THR A 469 -3.99 20.32 -16.70
CA THR A 469 -4.26 21.66 -17.22
C THR A 469 -5.75 22.00 -17.32
N ASN A 470 -6.66 21.02 -17.37
CA ASN A 470 -8.07 21.24 -17.73
C ASN A 470 -9.11 20.55 -16.83
N MET A 471 -8.77 19.46 -16.16
CA MET A 471 -9.69 18.66 -15.34
C MET A 471 -10.32 19.48 -14.21
N TRP A 472 -9.52 20.35 -13.56
CA TRP A 472 -10.00 21.20 -12.48
C TRP A 472 -11.14 22.13 -12.94
N ARG A 473 -11.17 22.58 -14.20
CA ARG A 473 -12.24 23.45 -14.72
C ARG A 473 -13.56 22.70 -14.84
N THR A 474 -13.51 21.45 -15.28
CA THR A 474 -14.69 20.58 -15.39
C THR A 474 -15.26 20.30 -14.01
N GLU A 475 -14.41 19.95 -13.05
CA GLU A 475 -14.84 19.68 -11.68
C GLU A 475 -15.29 20.95 -10.95
N ALA A 476 -14.65 22.11 -11.19
CA ALA A 476 -15.09 23.40 -10.65
C ALA A 476 -16.51 23.77 -11.12
N LYS A 477 -16.81 23.60 -12.42
CA LYS A 477 -18.15 23.85 -12.98
C LYS A 477 -19.19 22.88 -12.42
N ARG A 478 -18.82 21.60 -12.27
CA ARG A 478 -19.68 20.58 -11.67
C ARG A 478 -20.00 20.92 -10.21
N LEU A 479 -18.98 21.31 -9.42
CA LEU A 479 -19.15 21.69 -8.03
C LEU A 479 -20.01 22.94 -7.90
N LEU A 480 -19.81 23.95 -8.76
CA LEU A 480 -20.63 25.16 -8.79
C LEU A 480 -22.11 24.84 -8.99
N LEU A 481 -22.44 23.95 -9.94
CA LEU A 481 -23.81 23.49 -10.17
C LEU A 481 -24.41 22.85 -8.90
N LYS A 482 -23.67 21.96 -8.24
CA LYS A 482 -24.13 21.24 -7.05
C LYS A 482 -24.34 22.16 -5.85
N VAL A 483 -23.46 23.11 -5.65
CA VAL A 483 -23.61 24.12 -4.59
C VAL A 483 -24.86 24.98 -4.82
N SER A 484 -25.15 25.36 -6.07
CA SER A 484 -26.39 26.08 -6.42
C SER A 484 -27.65 25.22 -6.24
N GLU A 485 -27.60 23.91 -6.50
CA GLU A 485 -28.72 23.00 -6.23
C GLU A 485 -29.01 22.91 -4.73
N VAL A 486 -27.98 22.77 -3.89
CA VAL A 486 -28.12 22.72 -2.43
C VAL A 486 -28.77 23.99 -1.90
N GLN A 487 -28.32 25.17 -2.35
CA GLN A 487 -28.88 26.45 -1.93
C GLN A 487 -30.38 26.59 -2.23
N LYS A 488 -30.87 26.01 -3.34
CA LYS A 488 -32.31 26.03 -3.67
C LYS A 488 -33.15 25.15 -2.76
N THR A 489 -32.55 24.10 -2.21
CA THR A 489 -33.24 23.12 -1.37
C THR A 489 -33.11 23.41 0.13
N ASN A 490 -32.07 24.12 0.54
CA ASN A 490 -31.81 24.45 1.93
C ASN A 490 -32.87 25.42 2.45
N SER A 491 -33.45 25.09 3.60
CA SER A 491 -34.49 25.90 4.22
C SER A 491 -34.59 25.59 5.72
N VAL A 492 -35.15 26.53 6.48
CA VAL A 492 -35.39 26.34 7.92
C VAL A 492 -36.36 25.16 8.15
N SER A 493 -37.36 24.99 7.28
CA SER A 493 -38.30 23.87 7.32
C SER A 493 -37.64 22.52 7.05
N LEU A 494 -36.64 22.46 6.16
CA LEU A 494 -35.86 21.23 5.94
C LEU A 494 -35.22 20.76 7.26
N TRP A 495 -34.56 21.67 7.98
CA TRP A 495 -33.88 21.34 9.23
C TRP A 495 -34.86 21.04 10.38
N ARG A 496 -35.91 21.87 10.53
CA ARG A 496 -36.87 21.78 11.64
C ARG A 496 -37.89 20.66 11.46
N ASP A 497 -38.46 20.54 10.26
CA ASP A 497 -39.66 19.76 10.02
C ASP A 497 -39.35 18.40 9.36
N GLU A 498 -38.37 18.34 8.45
CA GLU A 498 -38.02 17.12 7.70
C GLU A 498 -36.89 16.32 8.36
N LEU A 499 -35.70 16.92 8.50
CA LEU A 499 -34.53 16.26 9.11
C LEU A 499 -34.73 16.06 10.61
N LYS A 500 -35.23 17.10 11.30
CA LYS A 500 -35.70 17.05 12.70
C LYS A 500 -34.70 16.39 13.65
N VAL A 501 -33.46 16.88 13.62
CA VAL A 501 -32.38 16.38 14.48
C VAL A 501 -32.51 16.99 15.87
N ALA A 502 -32.78 16.17 16.88
CA ALA A 502 -33.10 16.63 18.24
C ALA A 502 -31.98 17.46 18.89
N ALA A 503 -30.71 17.17 18.58
CA ALA A 503 -29.58 17.95 19.09
C ALA A 503 -29.50 19.37 18.49
N PHE A 504 -30.20 19.64 17.40
CA PHE A 504 -30.18 20.93 16.69
C PHE A 504 -31.35 21.84 17.08
N THR A 505 -32.22 21.41 18.00
CA THR A 505 -33.39 22.19 18.40
C THR A 505 -33.00 23.57 18.91
N GLY A 506 -33.56 24.60 18.27
CA GLY A 506 -33.26 26.01 18.56
C GLY A 506 -32.15 26.60 17.68
N ARG A 507 -31.56 25.82 16.76
CA ARG A 507 -30.47 26.23 15.86
C ARG A 507 -30.80 26.05 14.39
N GLU A 508 -32.02 25.63 14.04
CA GLU A 508 -32.40 25.31 12.67
C GLU A 508 -32.28 26.51 11.73
N GLN A 509 -32.61 27.70 12.22
CA GLN A 509 -32.41 28.96 11.48
C GLN A 509 -30.92 29.22 11.21
N ALA A 510 -30.09 29.17 12.26
CA ALA A 510 -28.66 29.43 12.16
C ALA A 510 -27.95 28.41 11.25
N ILE A 511 -28.35 27.13 11.30
CA ILE A 511 -27.82 26.09 10.42
C ILE A 511 -28.20 26.37 8.96
N ALA A 512 -29.45 26.73 8.68
CA ALA A 512 -29.89 27.07 7.34
C ALA A 512 -29.10 28.27 6.79
N GLU A 513 -28.97 29.35 7.57
CA GLU A 513 -28.23 30.55 7.17
C GLU A 513 -26.73 30.28 6.95
N MET A 514 -26.11 29.47 7.81
CA MET A 514 -24.70 29.04 7.67
C MET A 514 -24.47 28.29 6.35
N ILE A 515 -25.39 27.40 5.97
CA ILE A 515 -25.28 26.63 4.73
C ILE A 515 -25.46 27.52 3.50
N ASP A 516 -26.42 28.44 3.52
CA ASP A 516 -26.65 29.39 2.43
C ASP A 516 -25.46 30.33 2.24
N TYR A 517 -24.90 30.83 3.33
CA TYR A 517 -23.67 31.61 3.34
C TYR A 517 -22.52 30.84 2.69
N THR A 518 -22.29 29.61 3.16
CA THR A 518 -21.17 28.78 2.70
C THR A 518 -21.29 28.44 1.22
N CYS A 519 -22.50 28.11 0.77
CA CYS A 519 -22.77 27.85 -0.64
C CYS A 519 -22.53 29.09 -1.50
N SER A 520 -22.98 30.26 -1.04
CA SER A 520 -22.76 31.53 -1.74
C SER A 520 -21.28 31.89 -1.84
N LEU A 521 -20.53 31.75 -0.75
CA LEU A 521 -19.09 32.00 -0.71
C LEU A 521 -18.34 31.06 -1.67
N THR A 522 -18.70 29.78 -1.66
CA THR A 522 -18.09 28.77 -2.53
C THR A 522 -18.39 29.04 -4.00
N ALA A 523 -19.63 29.40 -4.33
CA ALA A 523 -20.01 29.77 -5.69
C ALA A 523 -19.24 30.99 -6.19
N LYS A 524 -19.06 32.01 -5.33
CA LYS A 524 -18.23 33.18 -5.63
C LYS A 524 -16.77 32.83 -5.87
N PHE A 525 -16.18 31.98 -5.03
CA PHE A 525 -14.81 31.50 -5.22
C PHE A 525 -14.68 30.82 -6.59
N LEU A 526 -15.56 29.86 -6.88
CA LEU A 526 -15.56 29.09 -8.13
C LEU A 526 -15.72 29.99 -9.36
N ASN A 527 -16.62 30.98 -9.32
CA ASN A 527 -16.78 31.95 -10.40
C ASN A 527 -15.51 32.80 -10.57
N ALA A 528 -14.93 33.31 -9.47
CA ALA A 528 -13.73 34.12 -9.52
C ALA A 528 -12.54 33.39 -10.16
N VAL A 529 -12.36 32.09 -9.86
CA VAL A 529 -11.27 31.29 -10.46
C VAL A 529 -11.59 30.79 -11.87
N LEU A 530 -12.87 30.63 -12.23
CA LEU A 530 -13.28 30.31 -13.60
C LEU A 530 -13.13 31.52 -14.53
N GLU A 531 -13.37 32.73 -14.02
CA GLU A 531 -13.14 33.99 -14.72
C GLU A 531 -11.64 34.30 -14.86
N ASP A 532 -10.89 34.13 -13.77
CA ASP A 532 -9.45 34.38 -13.72
C ASP A 532 -8.72 33.15 -13.12
N PRO A 533 -8.27 32.22 -13.98
CA PRO A 533 -7.56 31.01 -13.55
C PRO A 533 -6.31 31.26 -12.71
N GLN A 534 -5.67 32.44 -12.77
CA GLN A 534 -4.50 32.74 -11.94
C GLN A 534 -4.85 32.80 -10.45
N ARG A 535 -6.12 33.03 -10.12
CA ARG A 535 -6.63 33.02 -8.74
C ARG A 535 -6.74 31.61 -8.16
N LEU A 536 -6.64 30.55 -8.96
CA LEU A 536 -6.64 29.19 -8.43
C LEU A 536 -5.24 28.83 -7.90
N ASN A 537 -4.88 29.42 -6.76
CA ASN A 537 -3.61 29.19 -6.08
C ASN A 537 -3.81 29.07 -4.55
N PRO A 538 -2.81 28.54 -3.82
CA PRO A 538 -2.90 28.35 -2.37
C PRO A 538 -3.17 29.64 -1.60
N GLU A 539 -2.57 30.77 -2.00
CA GLU A 539 -2.69 32.06 -1.33
C GLU A 539 -4.13 32.59 -1.40
N PHE A 540 -4.73 32.61 -2.59
CA PHE A 540 -6.10 33.05 -2.80
C PHE A 540 -7.10 32.15 -2.09
N LEU A 541 -6.91 30.82 -2.13
CA LEU A 541 -7.72 29.87 -1.35
C LEU A 541 -7.64 30.16 0.16
N ARG A 542 -6.43 30.40 0.68
CA ARG A 542 -6.22 30.66 2.09
C ARG A 542 -6.88 31.96 2.53
N GLU A 543 -6.56 33.07 1.87
CA GLU A 543 -6.94 34.41 2.31
C GLU A 543 -8.41 34.73 2.05
N GLU A 544 -8.94 34.37 0.88
CA GLU A 544 -10.30 34.76 0.50
C GLU A 544 -11.38 33.77 0.96
N TYR A 545 -10.99 32.52 1.30
CA TYR A 545 -11.94 31.45 1.60
C TYR A 545 -11.69 30.76 2.95
N LEU A 546 -10.49 30.20 3.18
CA LEU A 546 -10.23 29.44 4.40
C LEU A 546 -10.13 30.31 5.66
N GLU A 547 -9.51 31.49 5.56
CA GLU A 547 -9.30 32.44 6.66
C GLU A 547 -10.23 33.66 6.59
N ALA A 548 -10.79 33.96 5.41
CA ALA A 548 -11.61 35.15 5.15
C ALA A 548 -10.93 36.47 5.60
N THR A 549 -9.62 36.57 5.39
CA THR A 549 -8.83 37.79 5.64
C THR A 549 -8.76 38.71 4.43
N GLY A 550 -9.00 38.15 3.23
CA GLY A 550 -9.03 38.86 1.97
C GLY A 550 -10.28 39.74 1.80
N THR A 551 -10.32 40.50 0.70
CA THR A 551 -11.39 41.48 0.44
C THR A 551 -12.07 41.26 -0.91
N ILE A 552 -11.55 40.36 -1.76
CA ILE A 552 -12.02 40.17 -3.14
C ILE A 552 -13.39 39.49 -3.17
N LEU A 553 -13.61 38.47 -2.34
CA LEU A 553 -14.89 37.74 -2.29
C LEU A 553 -15.93 38.40 -1.36
N GLY A 554 -15.47 39.30 -0.48
CA GLY A 554 -16.30 39.96 0.54
C GLY A 554 -16.66 39.05 1.72
N ALA A 555 -15.89 37.97 1.94
CA ALA A 555 -16.11 37.04 3.04
C ALA A 555 -15.80 37.69 4.40
N THR A 556 -16.72 37.58 5.35
CA THR A 556 -16.55 38.05 6.73
C THR A 556 -16.49 36.89 7.75
N ILE A 557 -16.83 35.68 7.33
CA ILE A 557 -16.76 34.45 8.14
C ILE A 557 -15.96 33.42 7.36
N SER A 558 -15.03 32.75 8.04
CA SER A 558 -14.07 31.85 7.41
C SER A 558 -14.65 30.46 7.16
N MET A 559 -14.20 29.77 6.09
CA MET A 559 -14.56 28.36 5.88
C MET A 559 -14.06 27.47 7.03
N ASN A 560 -12.95 27.83 7.68
CA ASN A 560 -12.47 27.13 8.87
C ASN A 560 -13.53 27.11 9.98
N ALA A 561 -14.20 28.24 10.23
CA ALA A 561 -15.32 28.28 11.18
C ALA A 561 -16.47 27.36 10.76
N MET A 562 -16.74 27.22 9.45
CA MET A 562 -17.84 26.39 8.93
C MET A 562 -17.54 24.92 9.13
N MET A 563 -16.31 24.50 8.81
CA MET A 563 -15.86 23.13 9.01
C MET A 563 -15.92 22.75 10.49
N ILE A 564 -15.48 23.65 11.38
CA ILE A 564 -15.61 23.43 12.83
C ILE A 564 -17.07 23.28 13.26
N ALA A 565 -17.96 24.18 12.85
CA ALA A 565 -19.37 24.15 13.22
C ALA A 565 -20.06 22.87 12.76
N THR A 566 -19.88 22.50 11.49
CA THR A 566 -20.48 21.29 10.90
C THR A 566 -19.95 20.01 11.54
N PHE A 567 -18.64 19.88 11.76
CA PHE A 567 -18.07 18.73 12.47
C PHE A 567 -18.50 18.67 13.94
N PHE A 568 -18.62 19.82 14.61
CA PHE A 568 -19.07 19.89 15.99
C PHE A 568 -20.54 19.47 16.13
N LEU A 569 -21.43 19.96 15.26
CA LEU A 569 -22.85 19.56 15.23
C LEU A 569 -23.01 18.05 15.02
N VAL A 570 -22.23 17.45 14.11
CA VAL A 570 -22.21 15.99 13.91
C VAL A 570 -21.76 15.26 15.17
N GLY A 571 -20.66 15.71 15.79
CA GLY A 571 -20.16 15.13 17.05
C GLY A 571 -21.16 15.26 18.20
N LEU A 572 -21.86 16.40 18.28
CA LEU A 572 -22.89 16.67 19.28
C LEU A 572 -24.09 15.75 19.15
N ASP A 573 -24.64 15.59 17.94
CA ASP A 573 -25.77 14.68 17.69
C ASP A 573 -25.41 13.21 17.98
N ILE A 574 -24.27 12.74 17.49
CA ILE A 574 -23.80 11.38 17.74
C ILE A 574 -23.67 11.13 19.24
N SER A 575 -23.01 12.04 19.95
CA SER A 575 -22.80 11.94 21.40
C SER A 575 -24.13 11.97 22.16
N TYR A 576 -25.07 12.82 21.75
CA TYR A 576 -26.39 12.95 22.36
C TYR A 576 -27.23 11.67 22.24
N ARG A 577 -27.33 11.12 21.03
CA ARG A 577 -28.06 9.87 20.79
C ARG A 577 -27.40 8.69 21.51
N MET A 578 -26.08 8.60 21.43
CA MET A 578 -25.31 7.55 22.10
C MET A 578 -25.50 7.60 23.62
N ARG A 579 -25.45 8.78 24.23
CA ARG A 579 -25.61 8.94 25.69
C ARG A 579 -27.04 8.64 26.16
N ILE A 580 -28.06 9.00 25.38
CA ILE A 580 -29.45 8.60 25.68
C ILE A 580 -29.55 7.07 25.67
N TRP A 581 -29.11 6.43 24.59
CA TRP A 581 -29.22 5.00 24.43
C TRP A 581 -28.43 4.22 25.49
N LEU A 582 -27.19 4.63 25.79
CA LEU A 582 -26.35 4.02 26.83
C LEU A 582 -26.95 4.17 28.24
N ARG A 583 -27.56 5.33 28.54
CA ARG A 583 -28.23 5.54 29.83
C ARG A 583 -29.39 4.58 30.02
N ASP A 584 -30.15 4.30 28.96
CA ASP A 584 -31.28 3.36 29.00
C ASP A 584 -30.83 1.91 29.25
N GLN A 585 -29.54 1.58 29.02
CA GLN A 585 -28.99 0.25 29.25
C GLN A 585 -28.60 -0.03 30.72
N GLN A 586 -28.55 0.99 31.60
CA GLN A 586 -28.18 0.84 33.02
C GLN A 586 -26.84 0.10 33.25
N ILE A 587 -25.81 0.50 32.50
CA ILE A 587 -24.50 -0.17 32.50
C ILE A 587 -23.77 0.05 33.83
N ASP A 588 -23.37 -1.03 34.51
CA ASP A 588 -22.31 -0.98 35.53
C ASP A 588 -20.95 -0.70 34.87
N TRP A 589 -20.56 0.57 34.81
CA TRP A 589 -19.34 1.02 34.15
C TRP A 589 -18.04 0.55 34.83
N GLN A 590 -18.07 0.20 36.12
CA GLN A 590 -16.87 -0.30 36.80
C GLN A 590 -16.49 -1.71 36.34
N ARG A 591 -17.48 -2.49 35.90
CA ARG A 591 -17.31 -3.88 35.43
C ARG A 591 -17.47 -4.04 33.93
N ALA A 592 -17.98 -3.04 33.23
CA ALA A 592 -18.23 -3.12 31.79
C ALA A 592 -16.97 -3.50 31.00
N MET A 593 -17.17 -4.30 29.95
CA MET A 593 -16.18 -4.72 28.98
C MET A 593 -16.37 -3.89 27.71
N VAL A 594 -15.35 -3.14 27.27
CA VAL A 594 -15.45 -2.35 26.03
C VAL A 594 -14.46 -2.86 24.99
N LEU A 595 -14.97 -3.13 23.79
CA LEU A 595 -14.17 -3.57 22.66
C LEU A 595 -14.50 -2.72 21.42
N ILE A 596 -13.48 -2.19 20.77
CA ILE A 596 -13.61 -1.43 19.51
C ILE A 596 -12.92 -2.22 18.41
N VAL A 597 -13.69 -2.66 17.41
CA VAL A 597 -13.24 -3.53 16.32
C VAL A 597 -13.50 -2.89 14.97
N GLY A 598 -12.87 -3.46 13.94
CA GLY A 598 -13.12 -3.07 12.56
C GLY A 598 -12.56 -1.71 12.17
N LYS A 599 -12.89 -1.30 10.93
CA LYS A 599 -12.34 -0.11 10.31
C LYS A 599 -13.07 1.14 10.80
N GLN A 600 -12.38 1.99 11.56
CA GLN A 600 -12.89 3.28 11.99
C GLN A 600 -12.59 4.36 10.93
N GLY A 601 -13.18 4.25 9.73
CA GLY A 601 -13.02 5.22 8.64
C GLY A 601 -11.98 4.82 7.60
N ARG A 602 -10.78 5.42 7.62
CA ARG A 602 -9.63 4.99 6.80
C ARG A 602 -8.85 3.87 7.52
N GLU A 603 -8.07 3.12 6.78
CA GLU A 603 -7.39 1.87 7.17
C GLU A 603 -6.51 2.04 8.42
N THR A 604 -5.94 3.22 8.59
CA THR A 604 -4.98 3.56 9.65
C THR A 604 -5.60 4.33 10.82
N ALA A 605 -6.86 4.76 10.73
CA ALA A 605 -7.44 5.69 11.68
C ALA A 605 -8.01 5.00 12.93
N GLY A 606 -7.87 5.67 14.08
CA GLY A 606 -8.50 5.23 15.33
C GLY A 606 -7.92 3.96 15.94
N VAL A 607 -6.68 3.60 15.62
CA VAL A 607 -6.03 2.37 16.13
C VAL A 607 -5.40 2.52 17.52
N THR A 608 -5.42 3.72 18.11
CA THR A 608 -4.95 3.98 19.48
C THR A 608 -5.99 4.74 20.29
N LEU A 609 -5.88 4.71 21.62
CA LEU A 609 -6.83 5.39 22.50
C LEU A 609 -6.89 6.92 22.27
N SER A 610 -5.74 7.55 21.97
CA SER A 610 -5.65 9.00 21.72
C SER A 610 -6.17 9.42 20.35
N THR A 611 -6.18 8.50 19.38
CA THR A 611 -6.61 8.77 18.00
C THR A 611 -8.03 8.26 17.68
N ASN A 612 -8.68 7.58 18.63
CA ASN A 612 -9.99 6.97 18.45
C ASN A 612 -11.11 7.81 19.10
N SER A 613 -11.88 8.53 18.28
CA SER A 613 -12.98 9.38 18.76
C SER A 613 -14.15 8.61 19.39
N VAL A 614 -14.36 7.34 18.99
CA VAL A 614 -15.40 6.49 19.59
C VAL A 614 -15.02 6.10 21.01
N ALA A 615 -13.76 5.76 21.24
CA ALA A 615 -13.24 5.48 22.59
C ALA A 615 -13.41 6.70 23.51
N GLN A 616 -13.02 7.89 23.01
CA GLN A 616 -13.20 9.15 23.73
C GLN A 616 -14.70 9.42 24.02
N GLY A 617 -15.57 9.17 23.04
CA GLY A 617 -17.02 9.30 23.21
C GLY A 617 -17.59 8.38 24.29
N ILE A 618 -17.21 7.10 24.31
CA ILE A 618 -17.63 6.13 25.34
C ILE A 618 -17.19 6.60 26.73
N ILE A 619 -15.93 7.06 26.86
CA ILE A 619 -15.40 7.61 28.12
C ILE A 619 -16.26 8.78 28.62
N GLN A 620 -16.58 9.74 27.75
CA GLN A 620 -17.44 10.87 28.13
C GLN A 620 -18.88 10.43 28.46
N CYS A 621 -19.45 9.49 27.71
CA CYS A 621 -20.80 8.96 27.96
C CYS A 621 -20.91 8.19 29.28
N SER A 622 -19.84 7.52 29.70
CA SER A 622 -19.76 6.84 31.00
C SER A 622 -19.60 7.79 32.20
N ASN A 623 -19.63 9.12 32.00
CA ASN A 623 -19.28 10.11 33.04
C ASN A 623 -17.87 9.93 33.61
N LEU A 624 -16.93 9.44 32.80
CA LEU A 624 -15.57 9.09 33.22
C LEU A 624 -15.53 7.95 34.27
N GLU A 625 -16.60 7.16 34.39
CA GLU A 625 -16.67 6.02 35.32
C GLU A 625 -16.00 4.77 34.76
N ILE A 626 -15.96 4.58 33.44
CA ILE A 626 -15.30 3.41 32.83
C ILE A 626 -13.79 3.42 33.09
N PRO A 627 -13.22 2.36 33.69
CA PRO A 627 -11.78 2.23 33.81
C PRO A 627 -11.13 2.08 32.42
N VAL A 628 -10.14 2.92 32.12
CA VAL A 628 -9.49 2.97 30.80
C VAL A 628 -8.85 1.64 30.40
N ASN A 629 -8.34 0.89 31.38
CA ASN A 629 -7.76 -0.44 31.19
C ASN A 629 -8.78 -1.52 30.79
N ARG A 630 -10.08 -1.20 30.74
CA ARG A 630 -11.16 -2.09 30.26
C ARG A 630 -11.64 -1.75 28.84
N ILE A 631 -11.03 -0.75 28.20
CA ILE A 631 -11.28 -0.36 26.81
C ILE A 631 -10.17 -0.92 25.93
N TYR A 632 -10.51 -1.85 25.05
CA TYR A 632 -9.56 -2.42 24.09
C TYR A 632 -9.91 -2.04 22.65
N ILE A 633 -8.91 -1.57 21.92
CA ILE A 633 -9.00 -1.32 20.47
C ILE A 633 -8.32 -2.51 19.78
N ALA A 634 -9.09 -3.27 19.02
CA ALA A 634 -8.65 -4.48 18.33
C ALA A 634 -8.95 -4.36 16.82
N PRO A 635 -8.11 -3.65 16.04
CA PRO A 635 -8.35 -3.42 14.61
C PRO A 635 -8.36 -4.71 13.78
N HIS A 636 -7.68 -5.76 14.26
CA HIS A 636 -7.65 -7.11 13.66
C HIS A 636 -8.68 -8.06 14.27
N GLY A 637 -9.54 -7.56 15.18
CA GLY A 637 -10.64 -8.33 15.75
C GLY A 637 -11.74 -8.60 14.72
N PRO A 638 -12.64 -9.56 15.01
CA PRO A 638 -13.78 -9.83 14.13
C PRO A 638 -14.66 -8.58 13.99
N ASP A 639 -15.06 -8.21 12.77
CA ASP A 639 -15.95 -7.07 12.51
C ASP A 639 -17.31 -7.54 11.95
N ILE A 640 -18.37 -6.78 12.22
CA ILE A 640 -19.71 -7.04 11.67
C ILE A 640 -19.95 -6.05 10.52
N LYS A 641 -20.27 -6.56 9.33
CA LYS A 641 -20.50 -5.72 8.14
C LYS A 641 -21.67 -4.74 8.36
N PRO A 642 -21.60 -3.49 7.85
CA PRO A 642 -22.69 -2.52 7.98
C PRO A 642 -24.02 -3.05 7.45
N GLY A 643 -25.09 -2.90 8.24
CA GLY A 643 -26.44 -3.34 7.87
C GLY A 643 -26.73 -4.83 8.06
N ALA A 644 -25.77 -5.62 8.58
CA ALA A 644 -25.97 -7.04 8.89
C ALA A 644 -26.64 -7.28 10.26
N SER A 645 -26.91 -6.21 11.03
CA SER A 645 -27.55 -6.24 12.36
C SER A 645 -29.06 -6.45 12.29
N GLU A 646 -29.48 -7.55 11.68
CA GLU A 646 -30.84 -8.08 11.85
C GLU A 646 -30.99 -8.62 13.28
N ALA A 647 -32.07 -8.23 13.95
CA ALA A 647 -32.40 -8.68 15.30
C ALA A 647 -32.61 -10.20 15.33
N GLY A 648 -31.53 -10.94 15.57
CA GLY A 648 -31.45 -12.40 15.54
C GLY A 648 -30.04 -12.95 15.22
N LYS A 649 -29.16 -12.13 14.63
CA LYS A 649 -27.77 -12.53 14.28
C LYS A 649 -26.69 -11.91 15.18
N LEU A 650 -27.04 -11.05 16.14
CA LEU A 650 -26.04 -10.42 17.03
C LEU A 650 -25.58 -11.34 18.17
N GLU A 651 -26.44 -12.24 18.64
CA GLU A 651 -26.18 -13.18 19.74
C GLU A 651 -25.04 -14.16 19.40
N GLN A 652 -24.99 -14.65 18.17
CA GLN A 652 -23.93 -15.57 17.69
C GLN A 652 -22.51 -14.95 17.73
N HIS A 653 -22.38 -13.62 17.76
CA HIS A 653 -21.09 -12.94 17.77
C HIS A 653 -20.56 -12.66 19.18
N GLU A 654 -21.43 -12.70 20.22
CA GLU A 654 -21.07 -12.36 21.59
C GLU A 654 -19.91 -13.21 22.12
N GLY A 655 -19.96 -14.53 21.88
CA GLY A 655 -18.94 -15.46 22.35
C GLY A 655 -17.54 -15.13 21.82
N ALA A 656 -17.43 -14.76 20.54
CA ALA A 656 -16.15 -14.39 19.93
C ALA A 656 -15.59 -13.08 20.53
N PHE A 657 -16.45 -12.08 20.75
CA PHE A 657 -16.05 -10.81 21.35
C PHE A 657 -15.63 -10.96 22.81
N ARG A 658 -16.43 -11.66 23.63
CA ARG A 658 -16.09 -11.92 25.04
C ARG A 658 -14.79 -12.70 25.16
N SER A 659 -14.60 -13.74 24.34
CA SER A 659 -13.37 -14.52 24.31
C SER A 659 -12.14 -13.66 24.01
N LEU A 660 -12.24 -12.77 23.01
CA LEU A 660 -11.17 -11.84 22.68
C LEU A 660 -10.85 -10.89 23.84
N TRP A 661 -11.86 -10.26 24.43
CA TRP A 661 -11.68 -9.32 25.55
C TRP A 661 -11.07 -10.03 26.78
N ASN A 662 -11.60 -11.19 27.16
CA ASN A 662 -11.17 -11.95 28.33
C ASN A 662 -9.71 -12.40 28.22
N ARG A 663 -9.26 -12.83 27.04
CA ARG A 663 -7.86 -13.23 26.80
C ARG A 663 -6.89 -12.06 26.98
N ILE A 664 -7.27 -10.86 26.53
CA ILE A 664 -6.46 -9.65 26.72
C ILE A 664 -6.43 -9.29 28.22
N TYR A 665 -7.60 -9.23 28.86
CA TYR A 665 -7.73 -8.89 30.28
C TYR A 665 -6.94 -9.84 31.19
N ALA A 666 -7.00 -11.14 30.93
CA ALA A 666 -6.26 -12.17 31.66
C ALA A 666 -4.75 -11.92 31.69
N THR A 667 -4.20 -11.37 30.61
CA THR A 667 -2.77 -11.03 30.54
C THR A 667 -2.47 -9.71 31.26
N VAL A 668 -3.34 -8.71 31.13
CA VAL A 668 -3.15 -7.38 31.73
C VAL A 668 -3.15 -7.45 33.27
N GLU A 669 -4.04 -8.23 33.87
CA GLU A 669 -4.16 -8.36 35.34
C GLU A 669 -2.90 -8.95 35.99
N LEU A 670 -2.15 -9.80 35.26
CA LEU A 670 -0.90 -10.37 35.77
C LEU A 670 0.15 -9.29 36.07
N GLY A 671 0.12 -8.15 35.37
CA GLY A 671 1.08 -7.08 35.56
C GLY A 671 1.07 -6.51 36.99
N GLU A 672 -0.10 -6.30 37.57
CA GLU A 672 -0.22 -5.77 38.95
C GLU A 672 0.26 -6.80 39.99
N ILE A 673 -0.06 -8.08 39.77
CA ILE A 673 0.32 -9.17 40.67
C ILE A 673 1.83 -9.39 40.63
N MET A 674 2.41 -9.45 39.43
CA MET A 674 3.82 -9.79 39.22
C MET A 674 4.78 -8.65 39.61
N PHE A 675 4.36 -7.41 39.40
CA PHE A 675 5.23 -6.23 39.54
C PHE A 675 4.76 -5.27 40.63
N ALA A 676 4.09 -5.79 41.68
CA ALA A 676 3.72 -5.02 42.85
C ALA A 676 4.96 -4.31 43.44
N GLY A 677 4.86 -2.99 43.62
CA GLY A 677 5.97 -2.12 44.09
C GLY A 677 6.76 -1.43 42.98
N PHE A 678 6.55 -1.77 41.71
CA PHE A 678 7.08 -1.02 40.55
C PHE A 678 6.02 -0.04 40.00
N PRO A 679 6.43 1.03 39.28
CA PRO A 679 5.48 1.98 38.71
C PRO A 679 4.47 1.31 37.76
N ARG A 680 3.18 1.57 37.98
CA ARG A 680 2.08 1.08 37.14
C ARG A 680 2.05 1.78 35.78
N TYR A 681 1.81 1.02 34.71
CA TYR A 681 1.46 1.59 33.42
C TYR A 681 0.02 2.11 33.44
N THR A 682 -0.14 3.41 33.18
CA THR A 682 -1.45 4.08 33.09
C THR A 682 -1.56 4.73 31.71
N PRO A 683 -2.46 4.27 30.82
CA PRO A 683 -2.70 4.92 29.54
C PRO A 683 -3.09 6.38 29.76
N GLN A 684 -2.34 7.31 29.17
CA GLN A 684 -2.55 8.75 29.40
C GLN A 684 -3.72 9.27 28.55
N LEU A 685 -4.78 9.75 29.19
CA LEU A 685 -5.89 10.48 28.53
C LEU A 685 -5.65 12.01 28.49
N SER A 686 -4.78 12.54 29.36
CA SER A 686 -4.77 13.95 29.75
C SER A 686 -3.57 14.79 29.30
N ASN A 687 -2.51 14.20 28.71
CA ASN A 687 -1.33 14.96 28.26
C ASN A 687 -1.50 15.47 26.82
N ARG A 688 -2.57 16.24 26.60
CA ARG A 688 -2.78 16.91 25.32
C ARG A 688 -1.95 18.20 25.28
N PRO A 689 -1.14 18.41 24.23
CA PRO A 689 -0.34 19.62 24.10
C PRO A 689 -1.21 20.88 24.02
N THR A 690 -0.64 22.02 24.39
CA THR A 690 -1.26 23.33 24.20
C THR A 690 -0.70 23.96 22.93
N VAL A 691 -1.56 24.63 22.15
CA VAL A 691 -1.13 25.52 21.06
C VAL A 691 -1.03 26.96 21.56
N THR A 692 0.03 27.64 21.16
CA THR A 692 0.25 29.08 21.36
C THR A 692 0.63 29.71 20.02
N GLU A 693 0.62 31.04 19.91
CA GLU A 693 1.06 31.73 18.69
C GLU A 693 2.52 31.44 18.31
N THR A 694 3.33 30.96 19.26
CA THR A 694 4.72 30.54 19.02
C THR A 694 4.88 29.06 18.67
N THR A 695 3.81 28.28 18.74
CA THR A 695 3.84 26.84 18.44
C THR A 695 3.96 26.63 16.93
N THR A 696 5.08 26.08 16.48
CA THR A 696 5.34 25.80 15.05
C THR A 696 5.12 24.34 14.67
N GLU A 697 5.25 23.41 15.62
CA GLU A 697 5.10 21.97 15.44
C GLU A 697 4.35 21.36 16.63
N ILE A 698 3.64 20.26 16.40
CA ILE A 698 2.86 19.56 17.42
C ILE A 698 2.84 18.05 17.15
N SER A 699 3.03 17.23 18.19
CA SER A 699 3.19 15.77 18.04
C SER A 699 1.90 14.97 18.25
N GLU A 700 0.90 15.56 18.91
CA GLU A 700 -0.35 14.89 19.28
C GLU A 700 -1.52 15.90 19.28
N MET A 701 -2.77 15.42 19.28
CA MET A 701 -3.96 16.28 19.21
C MET A 701 -4.01 17.27 20.41
N PRO A 702 -3.94 18.60 20.19
CA PRO A 702 -3.91 19.58 21.28
C PRO A 702 -5.23 19.69 22.03
N GLN A 703 -5.25 20.19 23.25
CA GLN A 703 -6.51 20.39 24.01
C GLN A 703 -7.22 21.69 23.61
N ILE A 704 -8.51 21.61 23.27
CA ILE A 704 -9.38 22.80 23.12
C ILE A 704 -9.72 23.36 24.50
N ARG A 705 -9.49 24.66 24.71
CA ARG A 705 -9.71 25.33 26.01
C ARG A 705 -11.08 25.99 26.14
N GLY A 706 -11.77 26.21 25.03
CA GLY A 706 -13.07 26.87 25.00
C GLY A 706 -13.62 27.02 23.58
N PRO A 707 -14.86 27.51 23.46
CA PRO A 707 -15.53 27.64 22.16
C PRO A 707 -14.88 28.68 21.22
N ASP A 708 -14.05 29.58 21.74
CA ASP A 708 -13.35 30.62 20.96
C ASP A 708 -11.86 30.30 20.71
N ASP A 709 -11.41 29.08 21.01
CA ASP A 709 -10.01 28.64 20.84
C ASP A 709 -9.68 28.29 19.37
N TRP A 710 -9.80 29.30 18.51
CA TRP A 710 -9.68 29.18 17.05
C TRP A 710 -8.32 28.67 16.60
N LEU A 711 -7.24 29.13 17.24
CA LEU A 711 -5.89 28.68 16.91
C LEU A 711 -5.76 27.17 17.10
N THR A 712 -6.26 26.64 18.23
CA THR A 712 -6.24 25.21 18.49
C THR A 712 -7.16 24.45 17.54
N MET A 713 -8.40 24.89 17.35
CA MET A 713 -9.36 24.21 16.48
C MET A 713 -8.89 24.15 15.00
N THR A 714 -8.33 25.24 14.48
CA THR A 714 -7.74 25.26 13.13
C THR A 714 -6.48 24.39 13.06
N THR A 715 -5.64 24.38 14.10
CA THR A 715 -4.51 23.43 14.17
C THR A 715 -4.99 21.98 14.13
N ARG A 716 -6.09 21.66 14.84
CA ARG A 716 -6.69 20.32 14.80
C ARG A 716 -7.26 19.97 13.41
N LEU A 717 -7.85 20.91 12.68
CA LEU A 717 -8.28 20.70 11.29
C LEU A 717 -7.09 20.30 10.38
N ARG A 718 -5.92 20.90 10.60
CA ARG A 718 -4.69 20.53 9.90
C ARG A 718 -4.23 19.12 10.29
N ILE A 719 -4.17 18.82 11.58
CA ILE A 719 -3.73 17.51 12.10
C ILE A 719 -4.58 16.37 11.53
N VAL A 720 -5.91 16.53 11.45
CA VAL A 720 -6.77 15.45 10.92
C VAL A 720 -6.55 15.15 9.43
N LEU A 721 -5.97 16.10 8.68
CA LEU A 721 -5.58 15.91 7.29
C LEU A 721 -4.16 15.31 7.17
N GLU A 722 -3.23 15.71 8.02
CA GLU A 722 -1.82 15.30 7.98
C GLU A 722 -1.53 13.96 8.69
N ASP A 723 -2.16 13.69 9.84
CA ASP A 723 -1.93 12.47 10.62
C ASP A 723 -2.87 11.34 10.16
N PRO A 724 -2.36 10.29 9.47
CA PRO A 724 -3.19 9.19 8.98
C PRO A 724 -3.85 8.38 10.10
N ARG A 725 -3.42 8.53 11.36
CA ARG A 725 -4.06 7.90 12.53
C ARG A 725 -5.38 8.56 12.91
N GLN A 726 -5.66 9.76 12.42
CA GLN A 726 -6.82 10.57 12.81
C GLN A 726 -8.02 10.38 11.88
N LEU A 727 -9.20 10.77 12.37
CA LEU A 727 -10.42 10.93 11.59
C LEU A 727 -10.67 12.39 11.25
N LEU A 728 -11.27 12.67 10.08
CA LEU A 728 -11.60 14.04 9.65
C LEU A 728 -12.45 14.80 10.69
N SER A 729 -13.53 14.18 11.19
CA SER A 729 -14.36 14.77 12.24
C SER A 729 -13.70 14.78 13.63
N GLY A 730 -12.55 14.11 13.78
CA GLY A 730 -11.81 13.99 15.03
C GLY A 730 -11.27 15.32 15.57
N CYS A 731 -11.30 16.39 14.78
CA CYS A 731 -10.83 17.71 15.20
C CYS A 731 -11.65 18.30 16.35
N VAL A 732 -12.93 17.96 16.49
CA VAL A 732 -13.82 18.52 17.54
C VAL A 732 -14.79 17.53 18.18
N THR A 733 -14.88 16.29 17.69
CA THR A 733 -15.87 15.31 18.18
C THR A 733 -15.70 15.00 19.68
N ASP A 734 -14.46 14.89 20.14
CA ASP A 734 -14.12 14.67 21.54
C ASP A 734 -14.55 15.85 22.44
N TYR A 735 -14.35 17.08 21.97
CA TYR A 735 -14.74 18.29 22.66
C TYR A 735 -16.25 18.46 22.69
N ALA A 736 -16.97 18.10 21.61
CA ALA A 736 -18.43 18.09 21.61
C ALA A 736 -19.01 17.10 22.64
N ALA A 737 -18.44 15.89 22.74
CA ALA A 737 -18.82 14.90 23.73
C ALA A 737 -18.56 15.38 25.17
N GLU A 738 -17.41 16.03 25.40
CA GLU A 738 -17.06 16.63 26.69
C GLU A 738 -18.03 17.74 27.09
N GLN A 739 -18.31 18.69 26.19
CA GLN A 739 -19.22 19.80 26.46
C GLN A 739 -20.64 19.30 26.76
N LEU A 740 -21.12 18.31 26.00
CA LEU A 740 -22.44 17.71 26.26
C LEU A 740 -22.51 17.04 27.64
N ARG A 741 -21.44 16.33 28.06
CA ARG A 741 -21.36 15.73 29.40
C ARG A 741 -21.41 16.80 30.49
N GLN A 742 -20.66 17.91 30.32
CA GLN A 742 -20.61 19.01 31.29
C GLN A 742 -21.95 19.76 31.42
N GLN A 743 -22.81 19.69 30.39
CA GLN A 743 -24.12 20.36 30.35
C GLN A 743 -25.29 19.40 30.62
N ASP A 744 -25.07 18.34 31.40
CA ASP A 744 -26.10 17.37 31.80
C ASP A 744 -26.87 16.72 30.62
N ASN A 745 -26.19 16.51 29.50
CA ASN A 745 -26.79 16.02 28.24
C ASN A 745 -27.78 16.96 27.58
N ASP A 746 -27.81 18.25 27.90
CA ASP A 746 -28.69 19.21 27.25
C ASP A 746 -27.97 19.89 26.07
N PRO A 747 -28.20 19.48 24.81
CA PRO A 747 -27.52 20.05 23.66
C PRO A 747 -27.86 21.54 23.46
N ARG A 748 -28.95 22.05 24.06
CA ARG A 748 -29.33 23.48 23.98
C ARG A 748 -28.43 24.38 24.82
N LYS A 749 -27.76 23.81 25.83
CA LYS A 749 -26.83 24.54 26.71
C LYS A 749 -25.38 24.49 26.22
N VAL A 750 -25.06 23.60 25.28
CA VAL A 750 -23.74 23.49 24.66
C VAL A 750 -23.57 24.61 23.64
N THR A 751 -22.52 25.43 23.75
CA THR A 751 -22.15 26.39 22.70
C THR A 751 -21.52 25.66 21.53
N VAL A 752 -22.02 25.90 20.31
CA VAL A 752 -21.48 25.35 19.06
C VAL A 752 -20.45 26.33 18.47
N PRO A 753 -19.14 26.02 18.51
CA PRO A 753 -18.11 26.86 17.92
C PRO A 753 -18.34 27.03 16.41
N GLY A 754 -18.20 28.25 15.91
CA GLY A 754 -18.45 28.54 14.51
C GLY A 754 -19.92 28.63 14.12
N LEU A 755 -20.86 28.55 15.06
CA LEU A 755 -22.29 28.75 14.76
C LEU A 755 -22.90 29.80 15.69
N ASP A 756 -22.91 29.53 17.00
CA ASP A 756 -23.69 30.34 17.95
C ASP A 756 -23.13 31.76 18.15
N SER A 757 -21.85 31.98 17.85
CA SER A 757 -21.17 33.27 17.95
C SER A 757 -21.08 34.05 16.62
N PHE A 758 -21.71 33.55 15.55
CA PHE A 758 -21.61 34.12 14.20
C PHE A 758 -22.99 34.53 13.65
N ASP A 759 -23.03 35.69 12.99
CA ASP A 759 -24.22 36.20 12.32
C ASP A 759 -24.13 35.96 10.80
N TYR A 760 -24.64 34.82 10.34
CA TYR A 760 -24.63 34.42 8.93
C TYR A 760 -25.57 35.25 8.07
N ALA A 761 -26.66 35.77 8.63
CA ALA A 761 -27.59 36.63 7.90
C ALA A 761 -26.89 37.93 7.48
N THR A 762 -26.25 38.62 8.44
CA THR A 762 -25.48 39.84 8.14
C THR A 762 -24.29 39.55 7.22
N ALA A 763 -23.57 38.46 7.47
CA ALA A 763 -22.44 38.05 6.63
C ALA A 763 -22.86 37.78 5.17
N SER A 764 -24.04 37.20 4.94
CA SER A 764 -24.58 36.93 3.60
C SER A 764 -24.94 38.22 2.85
N VAL A 765 -25.42 39.25 3.57
CA VAL A 765 -25.66 40.59 3.00
C VAL A 765 -24.33 41.24 2.59
N ALA A 766 -23.30 41.14 3.45
CA ALA A 766 -21.97 41.68 3.16
C ALA A 766 -21.31 41.00 1.93
N LEU A 767 -21.49 39.68 1.77
CA LEU A 767 -21.09 39.01 0.53
C LEU A 767 -21.79 39.62 -0.69
N SER A 768 -23.08 39.93 -0.59
CA SER A 768 -23.85 40.41 -1.74
C SER A 768 -23.49 41.85 -2.15
N ASN A 769 -22.98 42.67 -1.23
CA ASN A 769 -22.65 44.08 -1.44
C ASN A 769 -21.27 44.45 -0.81
N PRO A 770 -20.14 44.19 -1.48
CA PRO A 770 -18.79 44.36 -0.91
C PRO A 770 -18.37 45.83 -0.65
N GLY A 771 -19.24 46.82 -0.86
CA GLY A 771 -18.89 48.24 -0.91
C GLY A 771 -19.28 49.12 0.29
N ASN A 772 -19.92 48.60 1.35
CA ASN A 772 -20.48 49.50 2.37
C ASN A 772 -20.64 48.84 3.75
N GLU A 773 -19.56 48.66 4.52
CA GLU A 773 -19.62 48.71 6.00
C GLU A 773 -18.23 48.74 6.67
N LYS A 774 -18.11 49.54 7.74
CA LYS A 774 -16.91 49.64 8.60
C LYS A 774 -16.94 48.55 9.67
N ARG A 775 -15.86 47.79 9.80
CA ARG A 775 -15.66 46.76 10.86
C ARG A 775 -15.97 47.30 12.27
N PRO A 776 -16.65 46.53 13.15
CA PRO A 776 -16.74 46.85 14.57
C PRO A 776 -15.38 46.71 15.25
N SER A 777 -15.05 47.68 16.09
CA SER A 777 -13.79 47.78 16.83
C SER A 777 -13.74 46.84 18.04
N GLY A 778 -12.82 45.88 18.04
CA GLY A 778 -12.47 45.02 19.17
C GLY A 778 -10.96 44.87 19.34
N ARG A 779 -10.38 45.72 20.21
CA ARG A 779 -9.07 45.65 20.90
C ARG A 779 -7.87 44.94 20.22
N SER A 780 -6.98 45.80 19.72
CA SER A 780 -5.51 45.71 19.67
C SER A 780 -4.83 44.63 20.54
N SER A 781 -4.11 43.70 19.90
CA SER A 781 -2.72 43.40 20.25
C SER A 781 -1.85 43.72 19.03
N ARG A 782 -0.75 44.45 19.25
CA ARG A 782 0.24 44.72 18.21
C ARG A 782 0.85 43.40 17.78
N SER A 783 0.76 43.09 16.49
CA SER A 783 1.52 42.01 15.87
C SER A 783 3.02 42.26 16.10
N PRO A 784 3.77 41.33 16.71
CA PRO A 784 5.20 41.23 16.45
C PRO A 784 5.38 40.88 14.96
N PRO A 785 6.56 41.09 14.35
CA PRO A 785 6.77 40.69 12.97
C PRO A 785 6.43 39.20 12.84
N LYS A 786 5.58 38.86 11.86
CA LYS A 786 5.21 37.47 11.55
C LYS A 786 6.48 36.68 11.20
N PRO A 787 6.79 35.55 11.87
CA PRO A 787 7.63 34.52 11.29
C PRO A 787 6.72 33.71 10.34
N GLY A 788 6.78 33.99 9.04
CA GLY A 788 5.91 33.32 8.08
C GLY A 788 5.92 33.87 6.66
N ASP A 789 6.42 35.09 6.44
CA ASP A 789 6.74 35.58 5.08
C ASP A 789 8.05 34.97 4.56
N LEU A 790 8.06 33.64 4.47
CA LEU A 790 9.04 32.82 3.74
C LEU A 790 8.24 31.95 2.76
N LEU A 791 7.43 32.55 1.88
CA LEU A 791 7.71 32.82 0.46
C LEU A 791 7.56 31.56 -0.45
N GLY A 792 7.53 31.76 -1.79
CA GLY A 792 7.51 30.71 -2.82
C GLY A 792 8.67 29.71 -2.72
N THR A 793 8.89 28.87 -3.75
CA THR A 793 9.87 27.75 -3.71
C THR A 793 11.13 28.10 -2.87
N PRO A 794 11.42 27.40 -1.74
CA PRO A 794 12.45 27.79 -0.75
C PRO A 794 13.85 28.05 -1.34
N TRP A 795 14.14 27.46 -2.50
CA TRP A 795 15.39 27.60 -3.24
C TRP A 795 15.64 29.02 -3.77
N GLN A 796 14.59 29.79 -4.06
CA GLN A 796 14.73 31.10 -4.70
C GLN A 796 15.16 32.21 -3.72
N GLN A 797 14.79 32.15 -2.43
CA GLN A 797 15.06 33.27 -1.51
C GLN A 797 16.37 33.14 -0.75
N PHE A 798 16.99 31.97 -0.73
CA PHE A 798 18.19 31.70 0.07
C PHE A 798 19.40 31.29 -0.77
N ARG A 799 19.41 31.57 -2.08
CA ARG A 799 20.59 31.36 -2.96
C ARG A 799 21.86 32.03 -2.44
N GLN A 800 21.74 33.06 -1.61
CA GLN A 800 22.87 33.80 -1.05
C GLN A 800 22.91 33.70 0.47
N PHE A 801 24.12 33.72 1.02
CA PHE A 801 24.34 33.91 2.44
C PHE A 801 24.08 35.37 2.83
N LEU A 802 23.30 35.59 3.89
CA LEU A 802 23.09 36.94 4.43
C LEU A 802 24.35 37.44 5.14
N ALA A 803 25.09 36.53 5.78
CA ALA A 803 26.38 36.80 6.38
C ALA A 803 27.50 36.79 5.31
N PRO A 804 28.49 37.69 5.40
CA PRO A 804 29.63 37.66 4.48
C PRO A 804 30.47 36.39 4.68
N PRO A 805 31.12 35.88 3.61
CA PRO A 805 32.01 34.73 3.71
C PRO A 805 33.18 35.02 4.66
N LYS A 806 33.54 34.02 5.47
CA LYS A 806 34.75 34.02 6.30
C LYS A 806 35.76 33.05 5.70
N ARG A 807 37.05 33.26 6.00
CA ARG A 807 38.14 32.47 5.44
C ARG A 807 39.03 31.89 6.52
N CYS A 808 39.38 30.62 6.37
CA CYS A 808 40.37 29.91 7.17
C CYS A 808 41.63 29.71 6.32
N PRO A 809 42.80 30.23 6.73
CA PRO A 809 44.05 29.89 6.06
C PRO A 809 44.36 28.39 6.27
N VAL A 810 44.73 27.72 5.19
CA VAL A 810 45.12 26.30 5.19
C VAL A 810 46.40 26.12 4.38
N ALA A 811 46.98 24.92 4.40
CA ALA A 811 48.13 24.64 3.55
C ALA A 811 47.75 24.84 2.06
N GLY A 812 48.51 25.69 1.37
CA GLY A 812 48.34 25.95 -0.06
C GLY A 812 47.05 26.68 -0.45
N GLY A 813 46.39 27.41 0.47
CA GLY A 813 45.23 28.24 0.13
C GLY A 813 44.39 28.69 1.32
N GLU A 814 43.16 29.06 1.04
CA GLU A 814 42.14 29.45 2.03
C GLU A 814 40.84 28.68 1.78
N ILE A 815 40.19 28.24 2.86
CA ILE A 815 38.86 27.63 2.85
C ILE A 815 37.83 28.66 3.28
N THR A 816 36.83 28.87 2.43
CA THR A 816 35.69 29.74 2.73
C THR A 816 34.61 28.96 3.49
N PHE A 817 34.03 29.61 4.49
CA PHE A 817 32.88 29.10 5.22
C PHE A 817 31.95 30.24 5.64
N TYR A 818 30.72 29.88 5.95
CA TYR A 818 29.67 30.79 6.38
C TYR A 818 29.15 30.36 7.75
N GLU A 819 28.97 31.33 8.65
CA GLU A 819 28.43 31.08 9.98
C GLU A 819 27.02 31.68 10.11
N GLU A 820 26.06 30.86 10.51
CA GLU A 820 24.68 31.28 10.79
C GLU A 820 24.18 30.66 12.10
N GLY A 821 23.41 31.42 12.88
CA GLY A 821 22.86 30.98 14.16
C GLY A 821 23.81 31.12 15.37
N THR A 822 23.24 31.01 16.57
CA THR A 822 23.95 31.30 17.85
C THR A 822 23.78 30.19 18.90
N GLY A 823 23.35 28.99 18.49
CA GLY A 823 23.16 27.86 19.40
C GLY A 823 24.45 27.37 20.06
N SER A 824 24.33 26.71 21.22
CA SER A 824 25.47 26.21 22.01
C SER A 824 26.17 25.01 21.38
N GLN A 825 25.44 24.19 20.62
CA GLN A 825 26.00 23.11 19.79
C GLN A 825 26.29 23.61 18.38
N THR A 826 27.43 23.15 17.83
CA THR A 826 27.88 23.54 16.49
C THR A 826 27.68 22.41 15.48
N ASN A 827 26.94 22.71 14.41
CA ASN A 827 26.79 21.86 13.24
C ASN A 827 27.75 22.33 12.14
N VAL A 828 28.45 21.40 11.52
CA VAL A 828 29.34 21.65 10.37
C VAL A 828 28.80 20.89 9.17
N TRP A 829 28.51 21.64 8.09
CA TRP A 829 27.81 21.13 6.91
C TRP A 829 28.77 21.08 5.71
N LEU A 830 28.92 19.90 5.13
CA LEU A 830 29.77 19.65 3.97
C LEU A 830 28.92 19.24 2.76
N HIS A 831 28.98 20.04 1.69
CA HIS A 831 28.24 19.80 0.46
C HIS A 831 28.89 18.68 -0.39
N GLY A 832 28.05 17.94 -1.13
CA GLY A 832 28.52 16.96 -2.12
C GLY A 832 28.83 17.61 -3.48
N LEU A 833 29.29 16.81 -4.43
CA LEU A 833 29.47 17.25 -5.82
C LEU A 833 28.11 17.36 -6.55
N PRO A 834 28.00 18.20 -7.58
CA PRO A 834 28.95 19.24 -8.02
C PRO A 834 28.69 20.58 -7.32
N LEU A 835 28.18 20.54 -6.08
CA LEU A 835 27.56 21.68 -5.41
C LEU A 835 28.57 22.51 -4.62
N ASP A 836 28.11 23.59 -3.99
CA ASP A 836 28.81 24.34 -2.95
C ASP A 836 27.90 24.58 -1.74
N SER A 837 28.35 25.33 -0.73
CA SER A 837 27.59 25.54 0.51
C SER A 837 26.20 26.18 0.31
N ARG A 838 25.94 26.83 -0.82
CA ARG A 838 24.61 27.39 -1.17
C ARG A 838 23.55 26.31 -1.32
N SER A 839 23.93 25.05 -1.59
CA SER A 839 22.99 23.94 -1.69
C SER A 839 22.22 23.69 -0.40
N TRP A 840 22.74 24.11 0.75
CA TRP A 840 22.09 23.94 2.05
C TRP A 840 20.98 24.96 2.34
N ALA A 841 20.45 25.66 1.32
CA ALA A 841 19.44 26.70 1.47
C ALA A 841 18.26 26.27 2.36
N ALA A 842 17.72 25.05 2.15
CA ALA A 842 16.59 24.55 2.94
C ALA A 842 16.98 24.23 4.40
N GLN A 843 18.21 23.75 4.64
CA GLN A 843 18.73 23.44 5.97
C GLN A 843 19.07 24.72 6.74
N ARG A 844 19.63 25.73 6.07
CA ARG A 844 19.94 27.04 6.64
C ARG A 844 18.74 27.66 7.32
N SER A 845 17.61 27.73 6.61
CA SER A 845 16.37 28.28 7.15
C SER A 845 15.83 27.50 8.35
N TYR A 846 16.04 26.18 8.39
CA TYR A 846 15.52 25.32 9.45
C TYR A 846 16.40 25.28 10.72
N PHE A 847 17.73 25.29 10.57
CA PHE A 847 18.68 25.05 11.67
C PHE A 847 19.28 26.32 12.27
N ALA A 848 19.17 27.48 11.60
CA ALA A 848 19.78 28.74 12.06
C ALA A 848 19.28 29.21 13.45
N SER A 849 18.03 28.93 13.81
CA SER A 849 17.46 29.33 15.11
C SER A 849 17.84 28.40 16.27
N LYS A 850 18.36 27.20 15.98
CA LYS A 850 18.57 26.12 16.97
C LYS A 850 20.04 25.84 17.26
N TYR A 851 20.92 26.03 16.29
CA TYR A 851 22.33 25.66 16.37
C TYR A 851 23.23 26.78 15.87
N ARG A 852 24.51 26.76 16.25
CA ARG A 852 25.54 27.45 15.48
C ARG A 852 25.86 26.59 14.27
N ASN A 853 25.74 27.11 13.06
CA ASN A 853 25.95 26.35 11.83
C ASN A 853 27.13 26.93 11.06
N VAL A 854 28.04 26.05 10.65
CA VAL A 854 29.21 26.37 9.82
C VAL A 854 29.03 25.62 8.49
N TYR A 855 28.75 26.36 7.42
CA TYR A 855 28.63 25.80 6.07
C TYR A 855 29.96 26.01 5.34
N VAL A 856 30.62 24.92 4.97
CA VAL A 856 31.98 24.97 4.42
C VAL A 856 31.93 24.76 2.91
N ASP A 857 32.57 25.65 2.16
CA ASP A 857 32.90 25.39 0.75
C ASP A 857 34.15 24.50 0.71
N LEU A 858 34.02 23.28 0.22
CA LEU A 858 35.18 22.40 0.04
C LEU A 858 36.17 23.00 -0.95
N ARG A 859 37.46 22.69 -0.80
CA ARG A 859 38.50 23.13 -1.74
C ARG A 859 38.11 22.85 -3.19
N GLY A 860 38.28 23.84 -4.05
CA GLY A 860 37.84 23.80 -5.45
C GLY A 860 36.42 24.35 -5.71
N TYR A 861 35.57 24.39 -4.69
CA TYR A 861 34.16 24.79 -4.80
C TYR A 861 33.90 26.16 -4.16
N GLY A 862 32.79 26.78 -4.58
CA GLY A 862 32.35 28.09 -4.09
C GLY A 862 33.48 29.12 -4.08
N ASN A 863 33.69 29.75 -2.93
CA ASN A 863 34.73 30.77 -2.76
C ASN A 863 36.03 30.24 -2.14
N SER A 864 36.18 28.92 -2.00
CA SER A 864 37.42 28.30 -1.51
C SER A 864 38.49 28.28 -2.60
N SER A 865 39.75 28.24 -2.17
CA SER A 865 40.89 28.14 -3.10
C SER A 865 40.76 26.89 -3.97
N LYS A 866 41.20 27.00 -5.24
CA LYS A 866 41.31 25.84 -6.13
C LYS A 866 42.37 24.86 -5.64
N PHE A 867 42.36 23.65 -6.17
CA PHE A 867 43.39 22.66 -5.88
C PHE A 867 44.76 23.13 -6.37
N PRO A 868 45.85 22.86 -5.63
CA PRO A 868 47.20 23.00 -6.16
C PRO A 868 47.40 22.12 -7.40
N ASP A 869 48.30 22.54 -8.30
CA ASP A 869 48.66 21.75 -9.48
C ASP A 869 49.07 20.33 -9.08
N LYS A 870 48.50 19.33 -9.76
CA LYS A 870 48.74 17.90 -9.52
C LYS A 870 48.33 17.40 -8.13
N ALA A 871 47.37 18.05 -7.46
CA ALA A 871 46.79 17.51 -6.22
C ALA A 871 46.30 16.06 -6.41
N GLN A 872 46.69 15.19 -5.48
CA GLN A 872 46.31 13.79 -5.37
C GLN A 872 45.75 13.53 -3.96
N ASN A 873 44.99 12.45 -3.79
CA ASN A 873 44.40 12.06 -2.51
C ASN A 873 43.49 13.17 -1.97
N VAL A 874 42.52 13.53 -2.81
CA VAL A 874 41.61 14.66 -2.63
C VAL A 874 40.81 14.52 -1.34
N THR A 875 40.34 13.31 -1.03
CA THR A 875 39.60 13.05 0.21
C THR A 875 40.46 13.36 1.44
N ARG A 876 41.77 13.06 1.42
CA ARG A 876 42.69 13.44 2.51
C ARG A 876 42.83 14.94 2.64
N ILE A 877 42.98 15.66 1.52
CA ILE A 877 43.04 17.13 1.51
C ILE A 877 41.78 17.71 2.17
N TYR A 878 40.60 17.19 1.84
CA TYR A 878 39.35 17.65 2.47
C TYR A 878 39.29 17.36 3.98
N CYS A 879 39.79 16.21 4.45
CA CYS A 879 39.88 15.93 5.88
C CYS A 879 40.85 16.90 6.61
N ASP A 880 42.01 17.19 6.03
CA ASP A 880 43.01 18.10 6.60
C ASP A 880 42.51 19.57 6.60
N ASP A 881 41.78 19.97 5.56
CA ASP A 881 41.12 21.27 5.45
C ASP A 881 40.02 21.43 6.51
N LEU A 882 39.16 20.41 6.67
CA LEU A 882 38.14 20.39 7.72
C LEU A 882 38.77 20.52 9.11
N LEU A 883 39.82 19.75 9.39
CA LEU A 883 40.54 19.83 10.67
C LEU A 883 41.08 21.24 10.92
N SER A 884 41.62 21.88 9.89
CA SER A 884 42.14 23.26 9.97
C SER A 884 41.03 24.26 10.27
N VAL A 885 39.86 24.14 9.62
CA VAL A 885 38.68 24.98 9.91
C VAL A 885 38.21 24.80 11.35
N LEU A 886 38.11 23.56 11.85
CA LEU A 886 37.72 23.29 13.23
C LEU A 886 38.71 23.88 14.24
N ASN A 887 40.02 23.81 13.95
CA ASN A 887 41.06 24.39 14.80
C ASN A 887 41.03 25.92 14.77
N HIS A 888 40.88 26.51 13.58
CA HIS A 888 40.83 27.96 13.39
C HIS A 888 39.66 28.60 14.16
N LEU A 889 38.50 27.94 14.13
CA LEU A 889 37.31 28.38 14.87
C LEU A 889 37.31 27.97 16.35
N ASN A 890 38.37 27.28 16.80
CA ASN A 890 38.49 26.69 18.14
C ASN A 890 37.25 25.90 18.55
N LEU A 891 36.74 25.08 17.63
CA LEU A 891 35.56 24.25 17.86
C LEU A 891 35.94 22.96 18.60
N GLY A 892 35.25 22.74 19.72
CA GLY A 892 35.19 21.45 20.42
C GLY A 892 34.43 20.41 19.59
N PRO A 893 34.07 19.24 20.14
CA PRO A 893 33.36 18.23 19.37
C PRO A 893 32.14 18.82 18.65
N VAL A 894 32.06 18.65 17.34
CA VAL A 894 30.98 19.21 16.50
C VAL A 894 30.04 18.12 16.02
N ASN A 895 28.84 18.51 15.59
CA ASN A 895 28.00 17.63 14.79
C ASN A 895 28.41 17.80 13.32
N LEU A 896 28.86 16.74 12.67
CA LEU A 896 29.30 16.78 11.27
C LEU A 896 28.23 16.19 10.36
N ILE A 897 27.83 16.95 9.35
CA ILE A 897 26.83 16.55 8.36
C ILE A 897 27.47 16.57 6.98
N GLY A 898 27.45 15.44 6.28
CA GLY A 898 28.01 15.29 4.93
C GLY A 898 27.02 14.67 3.94
N PHE A 899 26.97 15.22 2.73
CA PHE A 899 26.15 14.71 1.62
C PHE A 899 27.01 14.06 0.52
N ALA A 900 26.60 12.90 0.00
CA ALA A 900 27.21 12.23 -1.14
C ALA A 900 28.74 12.06 -1.02
N SER A 901 29.53 12.70 -1.89
CA SER A 901 30.99 12.71 -1.83
C SER A 901 31.55 13.32 -0.54
N ALA A 902 30.89 14.34 0.02
CA ALA A 902 31.23 14.84 1.35
C ALA A 902 30.75 13.92 2.48
N GLY A 903 29.76 13.07 2.23
CA GLY A 903 29.43 11.94 3.10
C GLY A 903 30.61 10.99 3.23
N HIS A 904 31.32 10.69 2.13
CA HIS A 904 32.55 9.90 2.14
C HIS A 904 33.66 10.58 2.95
N VAL A 905 33.90 11.88 2.73
CA VAL A 905 34.87 12.67 3.51
C VAL A 905 34.52 12.64 5.00
N ALA A 906 33.24 12.80 5.36
CA ALA A 906 32.78 12.79 6.73
C ALA A 906 32.98 11.42 7.41
N LEU A 907 32.73 10.32 6.69
CA LEU A 907 33.02 8.96 7.14
C LEU A 907 34.53 8.76 7.38
N ARG A 908 35.38 9.16 6.43
CA ARG A 908 36.84 9.07 6.58
C ARG A 908 37.32 9.91 7.76
N PHE A 909 36.85 11.15 7.88
CA PHE A 909 37.20 12.05 8.98
C PHE A 909 36.77 11.48 10.34
N ALA A 910 35.56 10.95 10.45
CA ALA A 910 35.07 10.35 11.68
C ALA A 910 35.88 9.13 12.13
N SER A 911 36.39 8.34 11.18
CA SER A 911 37.26 7.20 11.50
C SER A 911 38.64 7.62 12.02
N GLN A 912 39.16 8.76 11.54
CA GLN A 912 40.50 9.25 11.88
C GLN A 912 40.52 10.20 13.08
N CYS A 913 39.46 10.97 13.27
CA CYS A 913 39.35 12.04 14.26
C CYS A 913 38.06 11.95 15.11
N PRO A 914 37.69 10.78 15.67
CA PRO A 914 36.39 10.60 16.35
C PRO A 914 36.20 11.54 17.54
N ALA A 915 37.28 11.89 18.26
CA ALA A 915 37.25 12.82 19.40
C ALA A 915 36.86 14.26 19.01
N ARG A 916 36.86 14.60 17.72
CA ARG A 916 36.42 15.91 17.21
C ARG A 916 34.94 15.97 16.90
N LEU A 917 34.19 14.87 17.07
CA LEU A 917 32.79 14.76 16.70
C LEU A 917 31.90 14.36 17.88
N ASN A 918 30.79 15.07 18.04
CA ASN A 918 29.67 14.66 18.89
C ASN A 918 28.76 13.67 18.16
N LYS A 919 28.42 14.00 16.91
CA LYS A 919 27.49 13.25 16.07
C LYS A 919 27.94 13.31 14.61
N LEU A 920 27.69 12.24 13.88
CA LEU A 920 27.90 12.16 12.45
C LEU A 920 26.56 11.94 11.74
N ILE A 921 26.29 12.69 10.68
CA ILE A 921 25.11 12.53 9.83
C ILE A 921 25.58 12.42 8.39
N VAL A 922 25.19 11.34 7.71
CA VAL A 922 25.58 11.07 6.33
C VAL A 922 24.32 10.93 5.47
N LEU A 923 24.16 11.83 4.51
CA LEU A 923 23.06 11.83 3.54
C LEU A 923 23.55 11.23 2.23
N ASN A 924 23.01 10.09 1.80
CA ASN A 924 23.38 9.41 0.56
C ASN A 924 24.91 9.30 0.34
N GLY A 925 25.70 9.05 1.39
CA GLY A 925 27.15 8.89 1.30
C GLY A 925 27.57 7.43 1.11
N SER A 926 28.76 7.21 0.54
CA SER A 926 29.32 5.87 0.33
C SER A 926 30.78 5.77 0.78
N PRO A 927 31.24 4.63 1.36
CA PRO A 927 32.66 4.39 1.64
C PRO A 927 33.45 3.92 0.41
N CYS A 928 32.79 3.58 -0.70
CA CYS A 928 33.40 3.14 -1.95
C CYS A 928 32.47 3.45 -3.13
N PHE A 929 32.89 4.30 -4.07
CA PHE A 929 32.04 4.74 -5.18
C PHE A 929 32.20 3.92 -6.45
N ARG A 930 33.23 3.08 -6.58
CA ARG A 930 33.39 2.17 -7.73
C ARG A 930 32.91 0.77 -7.39
N GLN A 931 32.25 0.14 -8.35
CA GLN A 931 31.89 -1.26 -8.24
C GLN A 931 33.15 -2.12 -8.21
N ARG A 932 33.15 -3.14 -7.34
CA ARG A 932 34.21 -4.15 -7.22
C ARG A 932 33.57 -5.53 -7.14
N ALA A 933 34.37 -6.59 -7.32
CA ALA A 933 33.87 -7.96 -7.25
C ALA A 933 33.17 -8.28 -5.91
N ASP A 934 33.62 -7.66 -4.83
CA ASP A 934 33.07 -7.77 -3.48
C ASP A 934 32.23 -6.53 -3.05
N TRP A 935 31.99 -5.59 -3.97
CA TRP A 935 31.22 -4.37 -3.72
C TRP A 935 30.32 -4.02 -4.92
N PRO A 936 29.08 -4.53 -4.96
CA PRO A 936 28.17 -4.28 -6.07
C PRO A 936 27.52 -2.88 -6.03
N PHE A 937 27.68 -2.11 -4.94
CA PHE A 937 26.94 -0.88 -4.67
C PHE A 937 27.65 0.41 -5.14
N GLY A 938 28.54 0.32 -6.12
CA GLY A 938 29.25 1.47 -6.70
C GLY A 938 29.01 1.60 -8.20
N PHE A 939 29.50 2.68 -8.79
CA PHE A 939 29.46 2.93 -10.24
C PHE A 939 30.29 1.90 -11.01
N GLU A 940 29.70 1.36 -12.07
CA GLU A 940 30.43 0.57 -13.06
C GLU A 940 31.51 1.40 -13.76
N GLU A 941 32.61 0.75 -14.17
CA GLU A 941 33.71 1.40 -14.90
C GLU A 941 33.21 2.08 -16.19
N LYS A 942 32.24 1.47 -16.87
CA LYS A 942 31.59 2.06 -18.06
C LYS A 942 30.88 3.37 -17.74
N THR A 943 30.28 3.49 -16.55
CA THR A 943 29.56 4.69 -16.11
C THR A 943 30.54 5.80 -15.76
N ILE A 944 31.61 5.50 -15.04
CA ILE A 944 32.69 6.46 -14.77
C ILE A 944 33.33 6.95 -16.08
N SER A 945 33.56 6.03 -17.03
CA SER A 945 34.14 6.37 -18.34
C SER A 945 33.27 7.37 -19.11
N LYS A 946 31.93 7.26 -19.03
CA LYS A 946 31.01 8.22 -19.66
C LYS A 946 31.18 9.64 -19.13
N PHE A 947 31.30 9.82 -17.81
CA PHE A 947 31.53 11.14 -17.22
C PHE A 947 32.87 11.74 -17.67
N THR A 948 33.94 10.94 -17.67
CA THR A 948 35.25 11.41 -18.14
C THR A 948 35.27 11.72 -19.64
N ALA A 949 34.50 10.98 -20.45
CA ALA A 949 34.34 11.24 -21.87
C ALA A 949 33.52 12.50 -22.14
N ALA A 950 32.41 12.70 -21.43
CA ALA A 950 31.59 13.91 -21.53
C ALA A 950 32.42 15.16 -21.19
N ALA A 951 33.20 15.10 -20.12
CA ALA A 951 34.14 16.13 -19.74
C ALA A 951 35.20 16.43 -20.83
N SER A 952 35.77 15.38 -21.44
CA SER A 952 36.80 15.52 -22.47
C SER A 952 36.27 16.07 -23.79
N GLN A 953 35.00 15.78 -24.13
CA GLN A 953 34.39 16.14 -25.41
C GLN A 953 33.64 17.48 -25.37
N GLY A 954 32.97 17.76 -24.26
CA GLY A 954 32.04 18.89 -24.12
C GLY A 954 32.26 19.76 -22.89
N GLY A 955 33.42 19.61 -22.21
CA GLY A 955 33.81 20.49 -21.12
C GLY A 955 32.93 20.37 -19.86
N ILE A 956 32.85 21.47 -19.10
CA ILE A 956 32.12 21.49 -17.82
C ILE A 956 30.60 21.42 -18.05
N GLU A 957 30.09 21.98 -19.14
CA GLU A 957 28.68 21.95 -19.52
C GLU A 957 28.20 20.52 -19.73
N ALA A 958 28.87 19.74 -20.57
CA ALA A 958 28.50 18.35 -20.83
C ALA A 958 28.63 17.45 -19.59
N LEU A 959 29.65 17.67 -18.76
CA LEU A 959 29.79 16.96 -17.49
C LEU A 959 28.65 17.31 -16.52
N THR A 960 28.31 18.58 -16.40
CA THR A 960 27.24 19.06 -15.52
C THR A 960 25.87 18.54 -15.97
N ASP A 961 25.58 18.55 -17.27
CA ASP A 961 24.33 18.02 -17.81
C ASP A 961 24.18 16.52 -17.57
N MET A 962 25.28 15.76 -17.63
CA MET A 962 25.26 14.32 -17.35
C MET A 962 25.10 14.03 -15.85
N VAL A 963 25.76 14.80 -14.97
CA VAL A 963 25.65 14.64 -13.50
C VAL A 963 24.29 15.07 -12.98
N LEU A 964 23.69 16.11 -13.56
CA LEU A 964 22.39 16.66 -13.16
C LEU A 964 21.27 16.28 -14.13
N ASP A 965 21.39 15.13 -14.80
CA ASP A 965 20.36 14.65 -15.73
C ASP A 965 19.06 14.36 -14.97
N PRO A 966 17.95 15.06 -15.27
CA PRO A 966 16.65 14.81 -14.61
C PRO A 966 16.10 13.38 -14.79
N ALA A 967 16.63 12.62 -15.76
CA ALA A 967 16.31 11.19 -15.90
C ALA A 967 17.01 10.33 -14.83
N LEU A 968 18.06 10.83 -14.21
CA LEU A 968 18.85 10.16 -13.15
C LEU A 968 18.57 10.74 -11.77
N VAL A 969 18.36 12.06 -11.69
CA VAL A 969 18.18 12.84 -10.45
C VAL A 969 16.92 13.70 -10.50
N PHE A 970 16.44 14.20 -9.37
CA PHE A 970 15.18 14.94 -9.22
C PHE A 970 13.91 14.14 -9.56
N LYS A 971 13.98 12.80 -9.49
CA LYS A 971 12.89 11.87 -9.86
C LYS A 971 11.63 11.99 -8.99
N ASP A 972 11.71 12.75 -7.92
CA ASP A 972 10.63 13.03 -6.97
C ASP A 972 10.09 14.47 -7.07
N LEU A 973 10.60 15.27 -8.02
CA LEU A 973 10.07 16.58 -8.38
C LEU A 973 9.29 16.51 -9.71
N ASP A 974 8.37 17.45 -9.91
CA ASP A 974 7.79 17.69 -11.23
C ASP A 974 8.82 18.35 -12.18
N ALA A 975 8.56 18.30 -13.49
CA ALA A 975 9.51 18.79 -14.49
C ALA A 975 9.91 20.27 -14.32
N PRO A 976 9.00 21.21 -13.98
CA PRO A 976 9.37 22.61 -13.71
C PRO A 976 10.29 22.77 -12.50
N ASN A 977 10.00 22.12 -11.37
CA ASN A 977 10.83 22.22 -10.16
C ASN A 977 12.18 21.52 -10.34
N ALA A 978 12.21 20.39 -11.05
CA ALA A 978 13.45 19.70 -11.42
C ALA A 978 14.33 20.59 -12.31
N ALA A 979 13.76 21.28 -13.30
CA ALA A 979 14.49 22.20 -14.16
C ALA A 979 15.08 23.39 -13.40
N LEU A 980 14.29 23.99 -12.49
CA LEU A 980 14.76 25.11 -11.65
C LEU A 980 15.90 24.68 -10.72
N LEU A 981 15.79 23.51 -10.10
CA LEU A 981 16.83 22.99 -9.20
C LEU A 981 18.09 22.62 -9.98
N LYS A 982 17.94 22.02 -11.17
CA LYS A 982 19.04 21.77 -12.11
C LYS A 982 19.78 23.06 -12.46
N GLU A 983 19.07 24.14 -12.80
CA GLU A 983 19.69 25.43 -13.12
C GLU A 983 20.49 25.99 -11.93
N CYS A 984 19.94 25.93 -10.71
CA CYS A 984 20.65 26.35 -9.49
C CYS A 984 21.97 25.57 -9.31
N PHE A 985 21.90 24.25 -9.44
CA PHE A 985 23.05 23.37 -9.19
C PHE A 985 24.08 23.42 -10.32
N ALA A 986 23.64 23.67 -11.56
CA ALA A 986 24.53 23.88 -12.69
C ALA A 986 25.42 25.12 -12.49
N GLU A 987 24.87 26.22 -11.95
CA GLU A 987 25.66 27.42 -11.62
C GLU A 987 26.81 27.13 -10.64
N MET A 988 26.56 26.28 -9.64
CA MET A 988 27.58 25.84 -8.66
C MET A 988 28.65 24.98 -9.34
N SER A 989 28.22 24.05 -10.21
CA SER A 989 29.12 23.20 -11.00
C SER A 989 30.03 24.02 -11.92
N TYR A 990 29.47 25.02 -12.61
CA TYR A 990 30.22 25.92 -13.49
C TYR A 990 31.25 26.74 -12.71
N ASN A 991 30.91 27.21 -11.51
CA ASN A 991 31.84 27.91 -10.64
C ASN A 991 32.99 27.01 -10.14
N ALA A 992 32.69 25.74 -9.82
CA ALA A 992 33.70 24.75 -9.44
C ALA A 992 34.70 24.50 -10.59
N GLY A 993 34.21 24.44 -11.82
CA GLY A 993 35.00 24.26 -13.03
C GLY A 993 35.40 22.81 -13.28
N LEU A 994 35.77 22.53 -14.54
CA LEU A 994 36.00 21.18 -15.06
C LEU A 994 36.98 20.36 -14.21
N ASP A 995 38.16 20.91 -13.95
CA ASP A 995 39.23 20.21 -13.23
C ASP A 995 38.79 19.80 -11.83
N THR A 996 38.03 20.65 -11.14
CA THR A 996 37.51 20.38 -9.79
C THR A 996 36.49 19.25 -9.82
N VAL A 997 35.46 19.35 -10.67
CA VAL A 997 34.40 18.33 -10.72
C VAL A 997 34.96 16.97 -11.17
N LEU A 998 35.94 16.97 -12.09
CA LEU A 998 36.65 15.77 -12.52
C LEU A 998 37.45 15.08 -11.40
N LYS A 999 37.87 15.78 -10.34
CA LYS A 999 38.59 15.16 -9.21
C LYS A 999 37.80 14.08 -8.50
N PHE A 1000 36.47 14.14 -8.53
CA PHE A 1000 35.68 13.03 -8.02
C PHE A 1000 35.92 11.75 -8.84
N PHE A 1001 35.76 11.82 -10.16
CA PHE A 1001 35.89 10.65 -11.03
C PHE A 1001 37.34 10.14 -11.16
N THR A 1002 38.32 11.03 -11.00
CA THR A 1002 39.75 10.71 -11.17
C THR A 1002 40.50 10.43 -9.88
N ASP A 1003 39.95 10.76 -8.70
CA ASP A 1003 40.61 10.58 -7.40
C ASP A 1003 39.65 9.93 -6.39
N ILE A 1004 38.62 10.65 -5.92
CA ILE A 1004 37.70 10.18 -4.85
C ILE A 1004 37.03 8.84 -5.21
N SER A 1005 36.64 8.64 -6.47
CA SER A 1005 35.96 7.41 -6.88
C SER A 1005 36.82 6.15 -6.75
N PHE A 1006 38.15 6.30 -6.67
CA PHE A 1006 39.09 5.19 -6.46
C PHE A 1006 39.27 4.82 -4.99
N ASP A 1007 38.85 5.68 -4.06
CA ASP A 1007 38.91 5.40 -2.62
C ASP A 1007 38.08 4.16 -2.26
N ASP A 1008 38.59 3.36 -1.32
CA ASP A 1008 37.89 2.25 -0.70
C ASP A 1008 38.13 2.27 0.81
N ASP A 1009 37.22 2.91 1.53
CA ASP A 1009 37.28 3.08 2.99
C ASP A 1009 36.46 2.06 3.75
N ARG A 1010 35.97 1.00 3.10
CA ARG A 1010 35.09 0.01 3.75
C ARG A 1010 35.72 -0.56 5.03
N ALA A 1011 37.03 -0.76 5.05
CA ALA A 1011 37.76 -1.25 6.21
C ALA A 1011 37.78 -0.26 7.40
N LEU A 1012 37.62 1.04 7.15
CA LEU A 1012 37.66 2.09 8.18
C LEU A 1012 36.33 2.23 8.94
N MET A 1013 35.22 1.72 8.41
CA MET A 1013 33.89 1.98 8.98
C MET A 1013 33.74 1.47 10.42
N SER A 1014 34.39 0.35 10.74
CA SER A 1014 34.41 -0.24 12.09
C SER A 1014 35.13 0.63 13.14
N GLN A 1015 35.94 1.61 12.71
CA GLN A 1015 36.69 2.52 13.58
C GLN A 1015 35.87 3.75 13.97
N ILE A 1016 34.70 3.97 13.35
CA ILE A 1016 33.83 5.11 13.64
C ILE A 1016 33.05 4.84 14.95
N SER A 1017 33.51 5.42 16.06
CA SER A 1017 32.84 5.33 17.37
C SER A 1017 31.80 6.42 17.61
N THR A 1018 31.71 7.42 16.73
CA THR A 1018 30.77 8.53 16.89
C THR A 1018 29.32 8.07 16.62
N PRO A 1019 28.32 8.47 17.44
CA PRO A 1019 26.91 8.27 17.12
C PRO A 1019 26.59 8.75 15.70
N THR A 1020 26.09 7.86 14.86
CA THR A 1020 25.96 8.10 13.43
C THR A 1020 24.51 7.94 12.95
N LEU A 1021 24.01 8.90 12.19
CA LEU A 1021 22.75 8.80 11.46
C LEU A 1021 23.04 8.72 9.96
N LEU A 1022 22.54 7.67 9.33
CA LEU A 1022 22.59 7.47 7.89
C LEU A 1022 21.19 7.75 7.33
N ILE A 1023 21.08 8.61 6.32
CA ILE A 1023 19.82 8.88 5.62
C ILE A 1023 20.01 8.54 4.14
N THR A 1024 19.17 7.65 3.61
CA THR A 1024 19.21 7.21 2.20
C THR A 1024 17.85 7.34 1.52
N GLY A 1025 17.83 7.56 0.20
CA GLY A 1025 16.60 7.60 -0.59
C GLY A 1025 16.33 6.29 -1.32
N SER A 1026 15.08 5.80 -1.34
CA SER A 1026 14.75 4.49 -1.94
C SER A 1026 14.73 4.46 -3.48
N ARG A 1027 14.96 5.60 -4.15
CA ARG A 1027 15.07 5.73 -5.62
C ARG A 1027 16.48 6.16 -6.06
N GLY A 1028 17.45 6.22 -5.15
CA GLY A 1028 18.81 6.66 -5.46
C GLY A 1028 19.62 5.60 -6.22
N GLU A 1029 19.95 5.88 -7.47
CA GLU A 1029 20.80 4.99 -8.30
C GLU A 1029 22.31 5.23 -8.08
N GLU A 1030 22.72 6.44 -7.68
CA GLU A 1030 24.13 6.77 -7.42
C GLU A 1030 24.70 6.14 -6.15
N VAL A 1031 23.86 6.03 -5.11
CA VAL A 1031 24.18 5.34 -3.86
C VAL A 1031 23.06 4.36 -3.56
N PRO A 1032 23.15 3.13 -4.08
CA PRO A 1032 22.12 2.12 -3.89
C PRO A 1032 21.89 1.78 -2.41
N ASN A 1033 20.68 1.37 -2.05
CA ASN A 1033 20.29 1.07 -0.65
C ASN A 1033 21.24 0.11 0.07
N GLY A 1034 21.92 -0.79 -0.66
CA GLY A 1034 22.92 -1.71 -0.11
C GLY A 1034 24.08 -1.00 0.61
N THR A 1035 24.42 0.23 0.21
CA THR A 1035 25.45 1.04 0.87
C THR A 1035 25.02 1.46 2.27
N GLY A 1036 23.79 1.96 2.44
CA GLY A 1036 23.25 2.33 3.75
C GLY A 1036 23.19 1.14 4.72
N ALA A 1037 22.77 -0.02 4.22
CA ALA A 1037 22.76 -1.26 5.00
C ALA A 1037 24.17 -1.71 5.42
N PHE A 1038 25.16 -1.60 4.52
CA PHE A 1038 26.56 -1.89 4.84
C PHE A 1038 27.11 -0.96 5.93
N LEU A 1039 26.89 0.35 5.79
CA LEU A 1039 27.34 1.34 6.78
C LEU A 1039 26.68 1.11 8.14
N ARG A 1040 25.36 0.85 8.17
CA ARG A 1040 24.62 0.54 9.41
C ARG A 1040 25.14 -0.70 10.12
N ARG A 1041 25.59 -1.71 9.37
CA ARG A 1041 26.11 -2.97 9.90
C ARG A 1041 27.55 -2.86 10.40
N THR A 1042 28.35 -1.98 9.79
CA THR A 1042 29.79 -1.89 10.06
C THR A 1042 30.15 -0.80 11.06
N ILE A 1043 29.36 0.27 11.16
CA ILE A 1043 29.54 1.33 12.15
C ILE A 1043 28.80 0.95 13.45
N PRO A 1044 29.50 0.81 14.60
CA PRO A 1044 28.91 0.31 15.85
C PRO A 1044 27.68 1.08 16.37
N HIS A 1045 27.66 2.41 16.20
CA HIS A 1045 26.62 3.29 16.72
C HIS A 1045 25.83 4.00 15.62
N ALA A 1046 25.65 3.32 14.48
CA ALA A 1046 24.86 3.85 13.37
C ALA A 1046 23.36 3.53 13.52
N SER A 1047 22.53 4.47 13.10
CA SER A 1047 21.11 4.30 12.77
C SER A 1047 20.92 4.59 11.29
N LEU A 1048 20.00 3.87 10.63
CA LEU A 1048 19.67 4.08 9.22
C LEU A 1048 18.21 4.48 9.10
N VAL A 1049 17.97 5.55 8.36
CA VAL A 1049 16.64 6.01 7.97
C VAL A 1049 16.58 6.03 6.45
N GLU A 1050 15.79 5.11 5.87
CA GLU A 1050 15.50 5.12 4.45
C GLU A 1050 14.22 5.94 4.20
N ILE A 1051 14.27 6.89 3.27
CA ILE A 1051 13.14 7.74 2.89
C ILE A 1051 12.49 7.16 1.63
N PRO A 1052 11.26 6.61 1.72
CA PRO A 1052 10.57 6.04 0.57
C PRO A 1052 10.32 7.06 -0.54
N GLY A 1053 10.63 6.64 -1.77
CA GLY A 1053 10.42 7.44 -2.97
C GLY A 1053 11.27 8.70 -3.07
N ALA A 1054 12.31 8.88 -2.24
CA ALA A 1054 13.26 9.99 -2.33
C ALA A 1054 14.44 9.63 -3.23
N ASP A 1055 14.96 10.63 -3.93
CA ASP A 1055 16.05 10.50 -4.90
C ASP A 1055 17.45 10.75 -4.25
N HIS A 1056 18.47 10.97 -5.09
CA HIS A 1056 19.83 11.28 -4.63
C HIS A 1056 19.92 12.63 -3.91
N PHE A 1057 19.17 13.66 -4.30
CA PHE A 1057 19.23 14.99 -3.69
C PHE A 1057 18.15 15.21 -2.62
N LEU A 1058 17.82 14.17 -1.84
CA LEU A 1058 16.76 14.18 -0.81
C LEU A 1058 16.78 15.37 0.16
N PHE A 1059 17.96 15.92 0.46
CA PHE A 1059 18.08 17.08 1.34
C PHE A 1059 17.49 18.35 0.71
N ALA A 1060 17.45 18.39 -0.62
CA ALA A 1060 16.89 19.48 -1.41
C ALA A 1060 15.48 19.20 -1.93
N THR A 1061 15.19 17.94 -2.30
CA THR A 1061 13.88 17.57 -2.86
C THR A 1061 12.82 17.32 -1.79
N LYS A 1062 13.22 16.84 -0.59
CA LYS A 1062 12.32 16.57 0.56
C LYS A 1062 12.82 17.14 1.90
N PRO A 1063 13.15 18.44 1.99
CA PRO A 1063 13.71 19.04 3.20
C PRO A 1063 12.73 19.01 4.40
N ASP A 1064 11.44 19.00 4.14
CA ASP A 1064 10.35 18.86 5.11
C ASP A 1064 10.37 17.50 5.82
N ILE A 1065 10.91 16.45 5.18
CA ILE A 1065 11.12 15.14 5.80
C ILE A 1065 12.52 15.04 6.41
N VAL A 1066 13.54 15.48 5.66
CA VAL A 1066 14.95 15.31 6.04
C VAL A 1066 15.33 16.16 7.25
N ASN A 1067 14.89 17.42 7.30
CA ASN A 1067 15.29 18.34 8.37
C ASN A 1067 14.78 17.90 9.75
N PRO A 1068 13.52 17.47 9.92
CA PRO A 1068 13.06 16.93 11.20
C PRO A 1068 13.83 15.68 11.65
N ILE A 1069 14.20 14.78 10.73
CA ILE A 1069 14.98 13.58 11.07
C ILE A 1069 16.36 13.98 11.59
N ILE A 1070 17.05 14.89 10.88
CA ILE A 1070 18.34 15.44 11.30
C ILE A 1070 18.18 16.12 12.68
N ALA A 1071 17.18 16.97 12.84
CA ALA A 1071 16.96 17.71 14.09
C ALA A 1071 16.66 16.81 15.28
N GLY A 1072 15.84 15.77 15.08
CA GLY A 1072 15.52 14.78 16.12
C GLY A 1072 16.78 14.03 16.57
N PHE A 1073 17.63 13.61 15.63
CA PHE A 1073 18.90 12.97 15.96
C PHE A 1073 19.89 13.94 16.63
N LEU A 1074 19.94 15.21 16.22
CA LEU A 1074 20.77 16.23 16.86
C LEU A 1074 20.31 16.55 18.29
N ALA A 1075 19.02 16.45 18.59
CA ALA A 1075 18.45 16.72 19.91
C ALA A 1075 18.59 15.57 20.91
N ALA A 1076 18.61 14.31 20.45
CA ALA A 1076 18.70 13.10 21.29
C ALA A 1076 20.09 12.90 21.90
#